data_AF-A0A2P8IH21-F1
#
_entry.id   AF-A0A2P8IH21-F1
#
_cell.length_a   1.000
_cell.length_b   1.000
_cell.length_c   1.000
_cell.angle_alpha   90.00
_cell.angle_beta   90.00
_cell.angle_gamma   90.00
#
_symmetry.space_group_name_H-M   'P 1'
#
loop_
_entity.id
_entity.type
_entity.pdbx_description
1 polymer ?
#
loop_
_entity_poly.entity_id
_entity_poly.type
_entity_poly.pdbx_seq_one_letter_code
_entity_poly.pdbx_strand_id
1 'polypeptide(L)'
;MIGVHPAWLPASAFRSVGSRRVRVIGDGPVVATVRGEVDTAVAEHGGALVDDGPADLELVCGPDGGETDPEAFVVGRAGSTTVVRAIDGVGLLYGFHHVVRQGEAAFTGEARARRHAPRQPVRMLDHWDNIDANPVMGQVERGYAGGSIFYADGAVRADLSRARAYARLLGSIGVNRVGLNNVNVHRTEARLLTDLLPDVVRLAEVFRPHGIRVHLSVSFAAPMTLGGLPTADPLDPAVAEWWARTTAEVYAAIPDFGGYVVKADSEGQPGPFAYGRDHADGANVLARALAPFGGTVFWRAFVYNHRQDWRDRSTDRARAAHDHFAPLDGSFDPNVVLQVKAGPMDFQVREPLSPVIAAMPRTRLAVELQVTQEYTGQQKHVCYLNPMWREMLAFRPWGEGEPAVADIAGGRGAAPAGGVVAVSNVGDDPFWTGHPLAQANLFGFGRLAWDDRLTPEAVLDEWIGLTFPGSAVREALHEVMDGSWSTYERYTAPLGVGFMVNPGNHYGPSVDGYEYSPWGTYHFADRDGVGVDRTRATGTGFTGQFPAPWRDVYESVETCPDELLLFFHHVPYGHVLHSGKTVIQHIYDTHFAGCEEVSRMAGTWARLKDDVPVEVFERVTALLEEQLRCAIEWRDQVNTYFWRKSGVPDAHGRRIY
;
A
#
# COMPACT_ATOMS: atom_id res chain seq x y z
N MET A 1 18.18 3.84 20.78
CA MET A 1 16.84 4.42 20.50
C MET A 1 15.98 4.24 21.73
N ILE A 2 16.03 5.18 22.67
CA ILE A 2 15.08 5.18 23.79
C ILE A 2 13.81 5.85 23.25
N GLY A 3 12.68 5.13 23.25
CA GLY A 3 11.37 5.71 22.93
C GLY A 3 10.76 5.40 21.54
N VAL A 4 11.28 4.45 20.77
CA VAL A 4 10.61 3.95 19.54
C VAL A 4 10.23 2.48 19.71
N HIS A 5 8.99 2.13 19.41
CA HIS A 5 8.47 0.77 19.52
C HIS A 5 9.20 -0.17 18.54
N PRO A 6 9.57 -1.41 18.91
CA PRO A 6 10.31 -2.32 18.04
C PRO A 6 9.47 -2.94 16.90
N ALA A 7 8.17 -2.64 16.85
CA ALA A 7 7.18 -3.24 15.96
C ALA A 7 7.24 -4.78 16.05
N TRP A 8 7.36 -5.48 14.92
CA TRP A 8 7.47 -6.95 14.85
C TRP A 8 8.90 -7.47 14.93
N LEU A 9 9.88 -6.63 15.26
CA LEU A 9 11.27 -7.04 15.50
C LEU A 9 11.76 -6.74 16.93
N PRO A 10 10.97 -7.02 18.00
CA PRO A 10 11.48 -6.92 19.37
C PRO A 10 12.60 -7.94 19.60
N ALA A 11 13.44 -7.69 20.60
CA ALA A 11 14.50 -8.63 20.99
C ALA A 11 13.96 -10.06 21.19
N SER A 12 12.75 -10.20 21.75
CA SER A 12 12.07 -11.48 21.95
C SER A 12 11.78 -12.26 20.65
N ALA A 13 11.54 -11.59 19.53
CA ALA A 13 11.30 -12.26 18.24
C ALA A 13 12.52 -13.05 17.77
N PHE A 14 13.72 -12.61 18.15
CA PHE A 14 14.98 -13.26 17.79
C PHE A 14 15.40 -14.34 18.78
N ARG A 15 14.65 -14.58 19.87
CA ARG A 15 15.04 -15.52 20.93
C ARG A 15 15.38 -16.90 20.40
N SER A 16 14.58 -17.44 19.47
CA SER A 16 14.84 -18.78 18.92
C SER A 16 16.17 -18.83 18.16
N VAL A 17 16.51 -17.81 17.39
CA VAL A 17 17.83 -17.78 16.73
C VAL A 17 18.95 -17.46 17.72
N GLY A 18 18.73 -16.50 18.62
CA GLY A 18 19.73 -15.97 19.53
C GLY A 18 20.13 -16.92 20.65
N SER A 19 19.31 -17.91 21.02
CA SER A 19 19.66 -18.90 22.06
C SER A 19 20.47 -20.08 21.53
N ARG A 20 20.95 -20.02 20.29
CA ARG A 20 21.51 -21.15 19.54
C ARG A 20 22.92 -20.88 19.03
N ARG A 21 23.60 -21.94 18.59
CA ARG A 21 24.85 -21.84 17.84
C ARG A 21 24.53 -21.59 16.38
N VAL A 22 24.84 -20.40 15.88
CA VAL A 22 24.52 -19.98 14.51
C VAL A 22 25.80 -19.83 13.71
N ARG A 23 25.82 -20.35 12.48
CA ARG A 23 26.90 -20.14 11.52
C ARG A 23 26.37 -19.32 10.34
N VAL A 24 27.11 -18.29 9.96
CA VAL A 24 26.87 -17.51 8.73
C VAL A 24 28.03 -17.75 7.76
N ILE A 25 27.73 -18.20 6.55
CA ILE A 25 28.71 -18.51 5.50
C ILE A 25 28.42 -17.63 4.28
N GLY A 26 29.45 -17.01 3.72
CA GLY A 26 29.36 -16.15 2.54
C GLY A 26 29.85 -14.74 2.83
N ASP A 27 30.03 -13.97 1.75
CA ASP A 27 30.57 -12.62 1.76
C ASP A 27 29.60 -11.63 1.13
N GLY A 28 29.78 -10.34 1.42
CA GLY A 28 29.01 -9.24 0.85
C GLY A 28 28.27 -8.40 1.89
N PRO A 29 27.82 -7.19 1.51
CA PRO A 29 27.27 -6.21 2.45
C PRO A 29 25.98 -6.69 3.13
N VAL A 30 25.09 -7.38 2.41
CA VAL A 30 23.85 -7.90 2.98
C VAL A 30 24.12 -9.13 3.86
N VAL A 31 25.09 -10.00 3.49
CA VAL A 31 25.51 -11.12 4.36
C VAL A 31 26.12 -10.60 5.66
N ALA A 32 26.92 -9.53 5.60
CA ALA A 32 27.45 -8.86 6.79
C ALA A 32 26.32 -8.29 7.67
N THR A 33 25.24 -7.80 7.07
CA THR A 33 24.04 -7.35 7.79
C THR A 33 23.36 -8.50 8.52
N VAL A 34 23.16 -9.64 7.86
CA VAL A 34 22.64 -10.87 8.50
C VAL A 34 23.54 -11.32 9.65
N ARG A 35 24.85 -11.31 9.46
CA ARG A 35 25.81 -11.64 10.53
C ARG A 35 25.67 -10.70 11.73
N GLY A 36 25.49 -9.40 11.51
CA GLY A 36 25.28 -8.43 12.58
C GLY A 36 23.96 -8.62 13.35
N GLU A 37 22.88 -8.98 12.66
CA GLU A 37 21.61 -9.36 13.30
C GLU A 37 21.77 -10.60 14.19
N VAL A 38 22.48 -11.62 13.69
CA VAL A 38 22.79 -12.83 14.46
C VAL A 38 23.66 -12.51 15.67
N ASP A 39 24.72 -11.73 15.51
CA ASP A 39 25.62 -11.33 16.59
C ASP A 39 24.87 -10.62 17.73
N THR A 40 24.00 -9.68 17.35
CA THR A 40 23.11 -8.98 18.31
C THR A 40 22.17 -9.95 19.02
N ALA A 41 21.55 -10.88 18.28
CA ALA A 41 20.62 -11.85 18.85
C ALA A 41 21.31 -12.82 19.82
N VAL A 42 22.52 -13.31 19.49
CA VAL A 42 23.24 -14.26 20.36
C VAL A 42 23.80 -13.59 21.61
N ALA A 43 24.25 -12.33 21.50
CA ALA A 43 24.66 -11.53 22.64
C ALA A 43 23.50 -11.31 23.63
N GLU A 44 22.29 -11.10 23.11
CA GLU A 44 21.09 -10.87 23.92
C GLU A 44 20.56 -12.15 24.60
N HIS A 45 20.58 -13.30 23.90
CA HIS A 45 19.89 -14.52 24.34
C HIS A 45 20.82 -15.69 24.75
N GLY A 46 22.14 -15.47 24.76
CA GLY A 46 23.12 -16.41 25.31
C GLY A 46 23.53 -17.56 24.37
N GLY A 47 23.27 -17.44 23.07
CA GLY A 47 23.78 -18.34 22.04
C GLY A 47 25.22 -18.01 21.65
N ALA A 48 25.62 -18.42 20.44
CA ALA A 48 26.94 -18.10 19.90
C ALA A 48 26.95 -18.03 18.38
N LEU A 49 27.62 -17.02 17.82
CA LEU A 49 28.05 -17.02 16.42
C LEU A 49 29.32 -17.88 16.32
N VAL A 50 29.29 -18.94 15.51
CA VAL A 50 30.39 -19.90 15.38
C VAL A 50 30.91 -19.96 13.96
N ASP A 51 32.24 -20.00 13.83
CA ASP A 51 32.90 -20.23 12.54
C ASP A 51 33.01 -21.75 12.28
N ASP A 52 33.51 -22.51 13.27
CA ASP A 52 33.77 -23.96 13.19
C ASP A 52 32.96 -24.80 14.18
N GLY A 53 32.85 -26.11 13.91
CA GLY A 53 32.17 -27.09 14.79
C GLY A 53 30.65 -27.24 14.55
N PRO A 54 29.88 -27.78 15.51
CA PRO A 54 28.45 -27.97 15.34
C PRO A 54 27.70 -26.62 15.41
N ALA A 55 26.66 -26.49 14.59
CA ALA A 55 25.72 -25.36 14.57
C ALA A 55 24.27 -25.87 14.55
N ASP A 56 23.38 -25.15 15.22
CA ASP A 56 21.94 -25.43 15.22
C ASP A 56 21.25 -24.74 14.02
N LEU A 57 21.81 -23.62 13.55
CA LEU A 57 21.38 -22.88 12.37
C LEU A 57 22.58 -22.59 11.47
N GLU A 58 22.48 -22.94 10.19
CA GLU A 58 23.41 -22.51 9.15
C GLU A 58 22.71 -21.58 8.15
N LEU A 59 23.27 -20.38 7.98
CA LEU A 59 22.86 -19.38 7.00
C LEU A 59 23.95 -19.33 5.93
N VAL A 60 23.68 -19.89 4.75
CA VAL A 60 24.68 -20.09 3.69
C VAL A 60 24.31 -19.27 2.46
N CYS A 61 25.14 -18.26 2.14
CA CYS A 61 25.10 -17.52 0.89
C CYS A 61 26.22 -18.02 -0.03
N GLY A 62 25.85 -18.61 -1.17
CA GLY A 62 26.81 -19.13 -2.14
C GLY A 62 26.12 -19.79 -3.34
N PRO A 63 26.87 -20.08 -4.42
CA PRO A 63 26.30 -20.63 -5.64
C PRO A 63 25.60 -21.98 -5.39
N ASP A 64 24.43 -22.15 -6.00
CA ASP A 64 23.66 -23.39 -6.01
C ASP A 64 23.39 -23.80 -7.48
N GLY A 65 23.56 -25.08 -7.82
CA GLY A 65 23.69 -25.60 -9.18
C GLY A 65 22.47 -25.49 -10.10
N GLY A 66 21.46 -24.70 -9.72
CA GLY A 66 20.26 -24.46 -10.51
C GLY A 66 19.35 -23.31 -10.02
N GLU A 67 19.71 -22.58 -8.97
CA GLU A 67 18.97 -21.39 -8.53
C GLU A 67 19.49 -20.16 -9.28
N THR A 68 18.57 -19.31 -9.73
CA THR A 68 18.88 -18.08 -10.49
C THR A 68 18.23 -16.84 -9.93
N ASP A 69 17.30 -16.99 -8.98
CA ASP A 69 16.61 -15.88 -8.34
C ASP A 69 17.43 -15.39 -7.11
N PRO A 70 17.96 -14.17 -7.13
CA PRO A 70 18.77 -13.63 -6.02
C PRO A 70 17.96 -13.39 -4.75
N GLU A 71 16.63 -13.29 -4.86
CA GLU A 71 15.75 -13.09 -3.71
C GLU A 71 15.23 -14.42 -3.15
N ALA A 72 15.48 -15.54 -3.81
CA ALA A 72 15.05 -16.85 -3.35
C ALA A 72 15.97 -17.44 -2.27
N PHE A 73 15.39 -18.29 -1.44
CA PHE A 73 16.12 -19.11 -0.49
C PHE A 73 15.48 -20.49 -0.34
N VAL A 74 16.27 -21.45 0.12
CA VAL A 74 15.82 -22.78 0.49
C VAL A 74 16.02 -22.96 1.99
N VAL A 75 14.97 -23.35 2.70
CA VAL A 75 15.06 -23.69 4.13
C VAL A 75 14.69 -25.16 4.35
N GLY A 76 15.44 -25.87 5.17
CA GLY A 76 15.19 -27.26 5.53
C GLY A 76 16.00 -27.68 6.74
N ARG A 77 15.80 -28.92 7.20
CA ARG A 77 16.51 -29.46 8.34
C ARG A 77 17.33 -30.69 7.95
N ALA A 78 18.61 -30.70 8.32
CA ALA A 78 19.52 -31.82 8.15
C ALA A 78 19.95 -32.32 9.54
N GLY A 79 19.36 -33.44 9.99
CA GLY A 79 19.54 -33.91 11.36
C GLY A 79 19.01 -32.90 12.37
N SER A 80 19.87 -32.43 13.29
CA SER A 80 19.51 -31.42 14.28
C SER A 80 19.60 -29.97 13.76
N THR A 81 20.25 -29.75 12.62
CA THR A 81 20.60 -28.41 12.11
C THR A 81 19.58 -27.91 11.11
N THR A 82 19.09 -26.70 11.31
CA THR A 82 18.30 -25.97 10.32
C THR A 82 19.24 -25.24 9.37
N VAL A 83 19.00 -25.35 8.07
CA VAL A 83 19.87 -24.78 7.04
C VAL A 83 19.03 -23.89 6.13
N VAL A 84 19.48 -22.64 5.97
CA VAL A 84 19.00 -21.69 4.97
C VAL A 84 20.10 -21.52 3.92
N ARG A 85 19.76 -21.71 2.65
CA ARG A 85 20.66 -21.51 1.51
C ARG A 85 20.08 -20.46 0.57
N ALA A 86 20.91 -19.53 0.12
CA ALA A 86 20.58 -18.55 -0.90
C ALA A 86 21.80 -18.30 -1.80
N ILE A 87 21.58 -17.86 -3.04
CA ILE A 87 22.67 -17.54 -3.98
C ILE A 87 23.18 -16.10 -3.83
N ASP A 88 22.40 -15.24 -3.17
CA ASP A 88 22.70 -13.84 -2.92
C ASP A 88 22.36 -13.46 -1.47
N GLY A 89 23.01 -12.43 -0.96
CA GLY A 89 22.81 -11.96 0.41
C GLY A 89 21.38 -11.49 0.67
N VAL A 90 20.66 -10.97 -0.33
CA VAL A 90 19.26 -10.56 -0.22
C VAL A 90 18.35 -11.76 0.07
N GLY A 91 18.48 -12.85 -0.69
CA GLY A 91 17.79 -14.11 -0.40
C GLY A 91 18.15 -14.66 0.98
N LEU A 92 19.41 -14.53 1.42
CA LEU A 92 19.83 -14.95 2.76
C LEU A 92 19.14 -14.12 3.85
N LEU A 93 19.05 -12.80 3.68
CA LEU A 93 18.36 -11.90 4.61
C LEU A 93 16.88 -12.28 4.76
N TYR A 94 16.19 -12.53 3.66
CA TYR A 94 14.79 -12.96 3.69
C TYR A 94 14.63 -14.34 4.34
N GLY A 95 15.54 -15.27 4.08
CA GLY A 95 15.57 -16.59 4.71
C GLY A 95 15.86 -16.54 6.21
N PHE A 96 16.76 -15.67 6.66
CA PHE A 96 17.00 -15.40 8.07
C PHE A 96 15.73 -14.91 8.76
N HIS A 97 15.06 -13.88 8.20
CA HIS A 97 13.81 -13.39 8.78
C HIS A 97 12.66 -14.41 8.69
N HIS A 98 12.67 -15.32 7.70
CA HIS A 98 11.74 -16.44 7.68
C HIS A 98 11.91 -17.37 8.89
N VAL A 99 13.15 -17.72 9.25
CA VAL A 99 13.44 -18.51 10.46
C VAL A 99 13.03 -17.76 11.73
N VAL A 100 13.27 -16.44 11.80
CA VAL A 100 12.81 -15.59 12.91
C VAL A 100 11.28 -15.68 13.06
N ARG A 101 10.52 -15.56 11.96
CA ARG A 101 9.05 -15.68 11.98
C ARG A 101 8.56 -17.06 12.38
N GLN A 102 9.27 -18.11 12.00
CA GLN A 102 8.94 -19.49 12.41
C GLN A 102 9.23 -19.75 13.89
N GLY A 103 10.07 -18.95 14.54
CA GLY A 103 10.38 -19.10 15.96
C GLY A 103 10.99 -20.46 16.28
N GLU A 104 10.51 -21.10 17.35
CA GLU A 104 10.96 -22.43 17.78
C GLU A 104 10.61 -23.54 16.77
N ALA A 105 9.54 -23.36 15.97
CA ALA A 105 9.10 -24.37 15.01
C ALA A 105 10.16 -24.63 13.91
N ALA A 106 11.00 -23.63 13.61
CA ALA A 106 12.13 -23.78 12.68
C ALA A 106 13.16 -24.82 13.13
N PHE A 107 13.15 -25.20 14.41
CA PHE A 107 14.16 -26.04 15.06
C PHE A 107 13.56 -27.28 15.72
N THR A 108 12.31 -27.64 15.41
CA THR A 108 11.65 -28.85 15.94
C THR A 108 11.16 -29.75 14.81
N GLY A 109 11.18 -31.07 15.02
CA GLY A 109 10.75 -32.05 14.02
C GLY A 109 11.65 -32.14 12.79
N GLU A 110 11.25 -32.99 11.85
CA GLU A 110 11.86 -33.08 10.51
C GLU A 110 11.24 -32.03 9.58
N ALA A 111 12.07 -31.31 8.82
CA ALA A 111 11.60 -30.36 7.82
C ALA A 111 12.30 -30.61 6.48
N ARG A 112 11.54 -31.08 5.49
CA ARG A 112 12.04 -31.19 4.11
C ARG A 112 12.45 -29.82 3.59
N ALA A 113 13.55 -29.76 2.84
CA ALA A 113 13.98 -28.56 2.14
C ALA A 113 12.85 -28.01 1.24
N ARG A 114 12.50 -26.73 1.44
CA ARG A 114 11.48 -26.00 0.68
C ARG A 114 12.09 -24.71 0.14
N ARG A 115 11.83 -24.45 -1.14
CA ARG A 115 12.19 -23.20 -1.81
C ARG A 115 11.14 -22.14 -1.53
N HIS A 116 11.59 -20.95 -1.20
CA HIS A 116 10.80 -19.74 -1.02
C HIS A 116 11.35 -18.67 -1.96
N ALA A 117 10.46 -18.01 -2.69
CA ALA A 117 10.81 -16.93 -3.60
C ALA A 117 9.65 -15.93 -3.64
N PRO A 118 9.93 -14.63 -3.86
CA PRO A 118 8.89 -13.64 -3.99
C PRO A 118 8.03 -13.92 -5.22
N ARG A 119 6.72 -13.68 -5.11
CA ARG A 119 5.78 -13.78 -6.22
C ARG A 119 5.72 -12.47 -7.03
N GLN A 120 6.02 -11.34 -6.41
CA GLN A 120 6.06 -10.03 -7.05
C GLN A 120 7.50 -9.54 -7.14
N PRO A 121 8.02 -9.16 -8.33
CA PRO A 121 9.41 -8.71 -8.47
C PRO A 121 9.65 -7.30 -7.91
N VAL A 122 8.63 -6.43 -7.97
CA VAL A 122 8.63 -5.13 -7.28
C VAL A 122 7.70 -5.21 -6.08
N ARG A 123 8.22 -4.81 -4.93
CA ARG A 123 7.50 -4.73 -3.65
C ARG A 123 7.93 -3.41 -3.01
N MET A 124 7.23 -2.34 -3.37
CA MET A 124 7.70 -0.97 -3.17
C MET A 124 6.81 -0.18 -2.20
N LEU A 125 7.43 0.66 -1.35
CA LEU A 125 6.71 1.69 -0.62
C LEU A 125 6.99 3.08 -1.17
N ASP A 126 5.93 3.82 -1.48
CA ASP A 126 5.98 5.23 -1.83
C ASP A 126 5.79 6.07 -0.57
N HIS A 127 6.71 7.00 -0.35
CA HIS A 127 6.55 8.02 0.68
C HIS A 127 5.97 9.29 0.10
N TRP A 128 4.96 9.84 0.79
CA TRP A 128 4.38 11.15 0.48
C TRP A 128 4.98 12.25 1.36
N ASP A 129 6.26 12.10 1.69
CA ASP A 129 7.03 12.99 2.53
C ASP A 129 7.49 14.23 1.74
N ASN A 130 7.24 15.41 2.29
CA ASN A 130 7.77 16.68 1.83
C ASN A 130 9.02 17.03 2.65
N ILE A 131 10.02 17.62 1.99
CA ILE A 131 11.23 18.14 2.64
C ILE A 131 10.85 19.36 3.49
N ASP A 132 10.10 20.27 2.88
CA ASP A 132 9.51 21.42 3.57
C ASP A 132 8.06 21.09 3.97
N ALA A 133 7.67 21.43 5.20
CA ALA A 133 6.29 21.27 5.62
C ALA A 133 5.37 22.14 4.72
N ASN A 134 4.54 21.49 3.91
CA ASN A 134 3.60 22.20 3.05
C ASN A 134 2.51 22.85 3.92
N PRO A 135 2.13 24.12 3.70
CA PRO A 135 1.12 24.81 4.51
C PRO A 135 -0.26 24.14 4.52
N VAL A 136 -0.57 23.36 3.48
CA VAL A 136 -1.85 22.67 3.32
C VAL A 136 -1.72 21.18 3.60
N MET A 137 -0.70 20.53 3.04
CA MET A 137 -0.54 19.07 3.10
C MET A 137 0.24 18.59 4.32
N GLY A 138 0.95 19.49 5.02
CA GLY A 138 1.86 19.15 6.10
C GLY A 138 3.20 18.58 5.61
N GLN A 139 3.95 17.98 6.53
CA GLN A 139 5.25 17.38 6.23
C GLN A 139 5.13 16.01 5.53
N VAL A 140 4.06 15.28 5.78
CA VAL A 140 3.75 14.04 5.05
C VAL A 140 2.32 14.18 4.56
N GLU A 141 2.14 14.27 3.25
CA GLU A 141 0.80 14.36 2.64
C GLU A 141 0.04 13.08 2.95
N ARG A 142 -1.15 13.22 3.55
CA ARG A 142 -1.94 12.10 4.10
C ARG A 142 -1.15 11.25 5.12
N GLY A 143 -0.23 11.88 5.86
CA GLY A 143 0.49 11.25 6.95
C GLY A 143 -0.25 11.41 8.29
N TYR A 144 -0.58 10.29 8.93
CA TYR A 144 -1.31 10.26 10.21
C TYR A 144 -0.48 9.67 11.35
N ALA A 145 0.85 9.68 11.20
CA ALA A 145 1.79 9.05 12.10
C ALA A 145 2.96 9.97 12.51
N GLY A 146 2.71 11.28 12.56
CA GLY A 146 3.73 12.29 12.86
C GLY A 146 4.42 12.85 11.61
N GLY A 147 5.60 13.43 11.81
CA GLY A 147 6.43 14.01 10.75
C GLY A 147 7.23 12.98 9.95
N SER A 148 8.00 13.46 8.98
CA SER A 148 8.83 12.61 8.11
C SER A 148 9.96 11.94 8.90
N ILE A 149 10.24 10.67 8.62
CA ILE A 149 11.43 9.98 9.16
C ILE A 149 12.71 10.29 8.39
N PHE A 150 12.62 10.94 7.23
CA PHE A 150 13.75 11.30 6.38
C PHE A 150 14.12 12.77 6.52
N TYR A 151 13.11 13.64 6.61
CA TYR A 151 13.28 15.08 6.53
C TYR A 151 12.89 15.78 7.83
N ALA A 152 13.57 16.87 8.14
CA ALA A 152 13.22 17.83 9.19
C ALA A 152 13.79 19.19 8.82
N ASP A 153 13.05 20.25 9.10
CA ASP A 153 13.50 21.64 8.92
C ASP A 153 14.06 21.95 7.52
N GLY A 154 13.44 21.38 6.47
CA GLY A 154 13.82 21.64 5.08
C GLY A 154 15.07 20.89 4.59
N ALA A 155 15.54 19.87 5.31
CA ALA A 155 16.70 19.07 4.93
C ALA A 155 16.56 17.59 5.34
N VAL A 156 17.43 16.72 4.82
CA VAL A 156 17.55 15.34 5.34
C VAL A 156 18.09 15.40 6.78
N ARG A 157 17.44 14.64 7.66
CA ARG A 157 17.81 14.55 9.08
C ARG A 157 19.29 14.20 9.24
N ALA A 158 19.96 14.86 10.18
CA ALA A 158 21.35 14.55 10.52
C ALA A 158 21.47 13.13 11.11
N ASP A 159 20.57 12.78 12.03
CA ASP A 159 20.43 11.42 12.56
C ASP A 159 19.46 10.59 11.73
N LEU A 160 20.00 9.55 11.07
CA LEU A 160 19.23 8.59 10.27
C LEU A 160 19.05 7.24 11.00
N SER A 161 19.26 7.19 12.32
CA SER A 161 19.07 5.98 13.13
C SER A 161 17.66 5.39 12.98
N ARG A 162 16.64 6.26 12.94
CA ARG A 162 15.26 5.88 12.71
C ARG A 162 15.00 5.34 11.31
N ALA A 163 15.53 5.98 10.28
CA ALA A 163 15.44 5.48 8.90
C ALA A 163 16.14 4.11 8.76
N ARG A 164 17.24 3.88 9.49
CA ARG A 164 17.94 2.59 9.52
C ARG A 164 17.12 1.49 10.19
N ALA A 165 16.48 1.80 11.30
CA ALA A 165 15.55 0.88 11.94
C ALA A 165 14.32 0.58 11.05
N TYR A 166 13.84 1.56 10.28
CA TYR A 166 12.80 1.36 9.29
C TYR A 166 13.25 0.47 8.12
N ALA A 167 14.45 0.69 7.55
CA ALA A 167 15.00 -0.17 6.51
C ALA A 167 15.09 -1.63 6.96
N ARG A 168 15.46 -1.87 8.23
CA ARG A 168 15.44 -3.20 8.86
C ARG A 168 14.04 -3.81 8.92
N LEU A 169 13.02 -3.03 9.32
CA LEU A 169 11.62 -3.48 9.32
C LEU A 169 11.19 -3.89 7.90
N LEU A 170 11.46 -3.05 6.89
CA LEU A 170 11.11 -3.31 5.50
C LEU A 170 11.80 -4.54 4.91
N GLY A 171 13.12 -4.69 5.13
CA GLY A 171 13.88 -5.85 4.68
C GLY A 171 13.38 -7.15 5.29
N SER A 172 12.90 -7.12 6.53
CA SER A 172 12.37 -8.31 7.21
C SER A 172 11.07 -8.87 6.62
N ILE A 173 10.30 -8.02 5.93
CA ILE A 173 9.05 -8.40 5.25
C ILE A 173 9.21 -8.47 3.73
N GLY A 174 10.43 -8.31 3.21
CA GLY A 174 10.75 -8.50 1.81
C GLY A 174 10.49 -7.30 0.91
N VAL A 175 10.22 -6.11 1.45
CA VAL A 175 10.16 -4.87 0.63
C VAL A 175 11.54 -4.62 0.03
N ASN A 176 11.60 -4.33 -1.27
CA ASN A 176 12.87 -4.18 -2.01
C ASN A 176 13.05 -2.81 -2.66
N ARG A 177 12.05 -1.92 -2.56
CA ARG A 177 12.10 -0.56 -3.11
C ARG A 177 11.42 0.45 -2.20
N VAL A 178 11.96 1.66 -2.16
CA VAL A 178 11.35 2.81 -1.46
C VAL A 178 11.44 4.05 -2.34
N GLY A 179 10.31 4.71 -2.61
CA GLY A 179 10.25 6.09 -3.10
C GLY A 179 10.42 7.04 -1.94
N LEU A 180 11.40 7.96 -1.99
CA LEU A 180 11.82 8.74 -0.82
C LEU A 180 11.00 10.00 -0.55
N ASN A 181 10.28 10.51 -1.54
CA ASN A 181 9.64 11.81 -1.48
C ASN A 181 8.28 11.83 -2.20
N ASN A 182 7.49 12.82 -1.84
CA ASN A 182 6.14 13.01 -2.34
C ASN A 182 6.06 13.03 -3.88
N VAL A 183 5.04 12.34 -4.40
CA VAL A 183 4.67 12.33 -5.82
C VAL A 183 4.24 13.73 -6.30
N ASN A 184 3.73 14.57 -5.39
CA ASN A 184 3.57 16.00 -5.63
C ASN A 184 4.91 16.73 -5.37
N VAL A 185 5.81 16.71 -6.36
CA VAL A 185 7.16 17.24 -6.20
C VAL A 185 7.15 18.78 -6.19
N HIS A 186 7.42 19.39 -5.03
CA HIS A 186 7.57 20.84 -4.90
C HIS A 186 9.01 21.31 -5.20
N ARG A 187 9.25 22.61 -5.00
CA ARG A 187 10.50 23.27 -5.41
C ARG A 187 11.75 22.66 -4.75
N THR A 188 11.69 22.34 -3.47
CA THR A 188 12.85 21.83 -2.73
C THR A 188 13.09 20.37 -3.06
N GLU A 189 12.04 19.57 -3.17
CA GLU A 189 12.07 18.16 -3.57
C GLU A 189 12.64 17.97 -4.98
N ALA A 190 12.34 18.89 -5.90
CA ALA A 190 12.91 18.84 -7.26
C ALA A 190 14.45 18.85 -7.24
N ARG A 191 15.07 19.55 -6.27
CA ARG A 191 16.53 19.65 -6.13
C ARG A 191 17.21 18.36 -5.66
N LEU A 192 16.46 17.32 -5.28
CA LEU A 192 16.99 15.98 -4.98
C LEU A 192 17.72 15.34 -6.16
N LEU A 193 17.42 15.78 -7.39
CA LEU A 193 18.13 15.34 -8.61
C LEU A 193 19.47 16.07 -8.82
N THR A 194 19.73 17.16 -8.11
CA THR A 194 20.83 18.08 -8.37
C THR A 194 21.67 18.32 -7.11
N ASP A 195 21.57 19.51 -6.53
CA ASP A 195 22.37 19.97 -5.41
C ASP A 195 22.02 19.30 -4.07
N LEU A 196 20.86 18.65 -3.96
CA LEU A 196 20.51 17.79 -2.83
C LEU A 196 20.77 16.29 -3.10
N LEU A 197 21.40 15.92 -4.21
CA LEU A 197 21.78 14.52 -4.49
C LEU A 197 22.65 13.88 -3.39
N PRO A 198 23.60 14.58 -2.71
CA PRO A 198 24.35 13.99 -1.59
C PRO A 198 23.46 13.51 -0.43
N ASP A 199 22.30 14.15 -0.23
CA ASP A 199 21.34 13.72 0.78
C ASP A 199 20.61 12.43 0.37
N VAL A 200 20.36 12.25 -0.92
CA VAL A 200 19.82 10.99 -1.47
C VAL A 200 20.83 9.86 -1.32
N VAL A 201 22.14 10.13 -1.51
CA VAL A 201 23.21 9.14 -1.26
C VAL A 201 23.17 8.64 0.18
N ARG A 202 23.06 9.55 1.16
CA ARG A 202 22.95 9.20 2.59
C ARG A 202 21.74 8.29 2.87
N LEU A 203 20.59 8.57 2.25
CA LEU A 203 19.40 7.73 2.38
C LEU A 203 19.57 6.37 1.67
N ALA A 204 20.18 6.33 0.47
CA ALA A 204 20.46 5.07 -0.23
C ALA A 204 21.36 4.14 0.60
N GLU A 205 22.37 4.68 1.29
CA GLU A 205 23.25 3.94 2.20
C GLU A 205 22.51 3.34 3.41
N VAL A 206 21.40 3.93 3.84
CA VAL A 206 20.56 3.41 4.91
C VAL A 206 19.80 2.16 4.47
N PHE A 207 19.32 2.14 3.23
CA PHE A 207 18.45 1.09 2.68
C PHE A 207 19.21 -0.09 2.06
N ARG A 208 20.37 0.17 1.44
CA ARG A 208 21.20 -0.84 0.76
C ARG A 208 21.54 -2.08 1.59
N PRO A 209 21.89 -1.99 2.89
CA PRO A 209 22.18 -3.16 3.73
C PRO A 209 21.02 -4.16 3.83
N HIS A 210 19.79 -3.69 3.58
CA HIS A 210 18.57 -4.49 3.65
C HIS A 210 18.03 -4.88 2.26
N GLY A 211 18.85 -4.76 1.21
CA GLY A 211 18.46 -5.13 -0.16
C GLY A 211 17.47 -4.18 -0.82
N ILE A 212 17.31 -2.97 -0.30
CA ILE A 212 16.30 -2.01 -0.76
C ILE A 212 16.94 -0.94 -1.65
N ARG A 213 16.40 -0.78 -2.86
CA ARG A 213 16.79 0.30 -3.79
C ARG A 213 15.90 1.53 -3.62
N VAL A 214 16.51 2.70 -3.60
CA VAL A 214 15.78 3.97 -3.49
C VAL A 214 15.34 4.49 -4.86
N HIS A 215 14.19 5.15 -4.89
CA HIS A 215 13.64 5.87 -6.05
C HIS A 215 13.32 7.30 -5.62
N LEU A 216 13.24 8.19 -6.60
CA LEU A 216 12.80 9.57 -6.40
C LEU A 216 11.53 9.84 -7.19
N SER A 217 10.57 10.49 -6.54
CA SER A 217 9.50 11.18 -7.26
C SER A 217 10.09 12.42 -7.93
N VAL A 218 9.85 12.60 -9.23
CA VAL A 218 10.42 13.71 -10.01
C VAL A 218 9.34 14.58 -10.65
N SER A 219 9.61 15.89 -10.74
CA SER A 219 8.73 16.79 -11.49
C SER A 219 9.00 16.63 -12.99
N PHE A 220 7.96 16.45 -13.80
CA PHE A 220 8.10 16.40 -15.26
C PHE A 220 8.70 17.70 -15.82
N ALA A 221 8.48 18.84 -15.16
CA ALA A 221 9.01 20.14 -15.53
C ALA A 221 10.45 20.41 -15.06
N ALA A 222 11.15 19.42 -14.49
CA ALA A 222 12.53 19.56 -14.02
C ALA A 222 13.53 20.11 -15.07
N PRO A 223 13.45 19.78 -16.37
CA PRO A 223 14.30 20.42 -17.39
C PRO A 223 14.17 21.95 -17.41
N MET A 224 13.00 22.49 -17.11
CA MET A 224 12.78 23.93 -17.02
C MET A 224 13.22 24.48 -15.65
N THR A 225 12.74 23.87 -14.57
CA THR A 225 12.90 24.42 -13.21
C THR A 225 14.30 24.26 -12.65
N LEU A 226 15.03 23.21 -13.06
CA LEU A 226 16.40 22.91 -12.64
C LEU A 226 17.41 23.08 -13.78
N GLY A 227 17.01 22.73 -15.01
CA GLY A 227 17.89 22.80 -16.17
C GLY A 227 17.94 24.15 -16.88
N GLY A 228 16.99 25.05 -16.61
CA GLY A 228 16.89 26.35 -17.27
C GLY A 228 16.46 26.28 -18.74
N LEU A 229 15.92 25.15 -19.19
CA LEU A 229 15.37 25.03 -20.55
C LEU A 229 14.04 25.81 -20.66
N PRO A 230 13.70 26.32 -21.86
CA PRO A 230 12.45 27.04 -22.07
C PRO A 230 11.22 26.12 -22.16
N THR A 231 11.41 24.80 -22.17
CA THR A 231 10.36 23.79 -22.37
C THR A 231 10.68 22.50 -21.60
N ALA A 232 9.65 21.68 -21.37
CA ALA A 232 9.77 20.30 -20.93
C ALA A 232 9.05 19.33 -21.91
N ASP A 233 8.88 19.72 -23.18
CA ASP A 233 8.36 18.83 -24.22
C ASP A 233 9.27 17.58 -24.34
N PRO A 234 8.75 16.37 -24.08
CA PRO A 234 9.56 15.15 -24.08
C PRO A 234 10.16 14.81 -25.46
N LEU A 235 9.65 15.40 -26.55
CA LEU A 235 10.19 15.23 -27.90
C LEU A 235 11.22 16.29 -28.29
N ASP A 236 11.47 17.29 -27.44
CA ASP A 236 12.56 18.25 -27.64
C ASP A 236 13.92 17.57 -27.35
N PRO A 237 14.88 17.55 -28.30
CA PRO A 237 16.18 16.92 -28.10
C PRO A 237 16.95 17.44 -26.88
N ALA A 238 16.83 18.73 -26.54
CA ALA A 238 17.51 19.31 -25.38
C ALA A 238 16.94 18.79 -24.06
N VAL A 239 15.62 18.53 -24.01
CA VAL A 239 14.96 17.91 -22.84
C VAL A 239 15.44 16.48 -22.66
N ALA A 240 15.54 15.70 -23.75
CA ALA A 240 16.06 14.34 -23.70
C ALA A 240 17.53 14.29 -23.24
N GLU A 241 18.37 15.20 -23.76
CA GLU A 241 19.77 15.32 -23.35
C GLU A 241 19.92 15.72 -21.86
N TRP A 242 19.07 16.63 -21.39
CA TRP A 242 19.06 17.02 -19.98
C TRP A 242 18.73 15.85 -19.06
N TRP A 243 17.71 15.06 -19.38
CA TRP A 243 17.36 13.87 -18.61
C TRP A 243 18.47 12.82 -18.64
N ALA A 244 19.08 12.57 -19.80
CA ALA A 244 20.18 11.62 -19.93
C ALA A 244 21.39 12.03 -19.07
N ARG A 245 21.81 13.29 -19.14
CA ARG A 245 22.93 13.82 -18.35
C ARG A 245 22.65 13.77 -16.84
N THR A 246 21.50 14.30 -16.41
CA THR A 246 21.12 14.34 -15.00
C THR A 246 21.02 12.92 -14.42
N THR A 247 20.46 11.99 -15.18
CA THR A 247 20.37 10.58 -14.78
C THR A 247 21.76 9.94 -14.65
N ALA A 248 22.69 10.23 -15.58
CA ALA A 248 24.06 9.73 -15.46
C ALA A 248 24.78 10.27 -14.22
N GLU A 249 24.54 11.54 -13.85
CA GLU A 249 25.07 12.13 -12.61
C GLU A 249 24.49 11.43 -11.36
N VAL A 250 23.19 11.12 -11.35
CA VAL A 250 22.55 10.35 -10.26
C VAL A 250 23.16 8.95 -10.13
N TYR A 251 23.31 8.20 -11.23
CA TYR A 251 23.90 6.86 -11.18
C TYR A 251 25.41 6.86 -10.85
N ALA A 252 26.13 7.93 -11.18
CA ALA A 252 27.51 8.09 -10.72
C ALA A 252 27.60 8.21 -9.19
N ALA A 253 26.61 8.87 -8.57
CA ALA A 253 26.54 9.02 -7.11
C ALA A 253 25.91 7.79 -6.41
N ILE A 254 24.93 7.15 -7.05
CA ILE A 254 24.16 6.03 -6.51
C ILE A 254 24.08 4.92 -7.58
N PRO A 255 25.10 4.04 -7.68
CA PRO A 255 25.18 3.04 -8.75
C PRO A 255 24.01 2.04 -8.79
N ASP A 256 23.34 1.84 -7.65
CA ASP A 256 22.18 0.96 -7.49
C ASP A 256 20.84 1.71 -7.42
N PHE A 257 20.79 2.96 -7.90
CA PHE A 257 19.58 3.76 -7.95
C PHE A 257 18.45 3.02 -8.69
N GLY A 258 17.25 3.03 -8.12
CA GLY A 258 16.12 2.26 -8.62
C GLY A 258 15.42 2.89 -9.82
N GLY A 259 15.37 4.22 -9.86
CA GLY A 259 14.72 5.00 -10.92
C GLY A 259 13.74 6.03 -10.39
N TYR A 260 12.75 6.39 -11.22
CA TYR A 260 11.87 7.53 -10.97
C TYR A 260 10.42 7.11 -10.74
N VAL A 261 9.71 7.87 -9.90
CA VAL A 261 8.24 7.86 -9.78
C VAL A 261 7.70 9.16 -10.35
N VAL A 262 6.63 9.12 -11.14
CA VAL A 262 6.10 10.30 -11.83
C VAL A 262 4.59 10.40 -11.66
N LYS A 263 4.13 11.53 -11.08
CA LYS A 263 2.74 12.00 -11.18
C LYS A 263 2.72 13.16 -12.17
N ALA A 264 2.08 12.97 -13.31
CA ALA A 264 2.01 13.96 -14.39
C ALA A 264 0.56 14.15 -14.86
N ASP A 265 0.22 15.37 -15.29
CA ASP A 265 -1.12 15.77 -15.75
C ASP A 265 -2.26 15.44 -14.76
N SER A 266 -1.95 15.44 -13.46
CA SER A 266 -2.88 15.07 -12.39
C SER A 266 -2.84 16.11 -11.28
N GLU A 267 -4.02 16.63 -10.91
CA GLU A 267 -4.21 17.57 -9.80
C GLU A 267 -3.27 18.80 -9.85
N GLY A 268 -3.03 19.30 -11.08
CA GLY A 268 -2.19 20.47 -11.32
C GLY A 268 -0.70 20.18 -11.47
N GLN A 269 -0.26 18.92 -11.35
CA GLN A 269 1.13 18.55 -11.66
C GLN A 269 1.42 18.67 -13.16
N PRO A 270 2.60 19.19 -13.55
CA PRO A 270 2.98 19.33 -14.95
C PRO A 270 3.13 17.97 -15.62
N GLY A 271 2.87 17.91 -16.92
CA GLY A 271 2.97 16.67 -17.69
C GLY A 271 2.95 16.88 -19.21
N PRO A 272 3.03 15.79 -19.99
CA PRO A 272 3.08 15.81 -21.44
C PRO A 272 1.88 16.50 -22.12
N PHE A 273 0.68 16.52 -21.51
CA PHE A 273 -0.50 17.15 -22.14
C PHE A 273 -0.31 18.65 -22.41
N ALA A 274 0.48 19.35 -21.59
CA ALA A 274 0.81 20.77 -21.79
C ALA A 274 1.55 21.03 -23.12
N TYR A 275 2.14 20.00 -23.72
CA TYR A 275 2.92 20.05 -24.96
C TYR A 275 2.25 19.32 -26.13
N GLY A 276 0.98 18.91 -25.96
CA GLY A 276 0.26 18.12 -26.96
C GLY A 276 0.83 16.73 -27.18
N ARG A 277 1.48 16.15 -26.16
CA ARG A 277 2.05 14.80 -26.16
C ARG A 277 1.20 13.85 -25.33
N ASP A 278 1.36 12.56 -25.52
CA ASP A 278 0.72 11.54 -24.69
C ASP A 278 1.62 11.09 -23.52
N HIS A 279 1.09 10.20 -22.67
CA HIS A 279 1.84 9.67 -21.54
C HIS A 279 2.97 8.72 -21.94
N ALA A 280 2.90 8.08 -23.11
CA ALA A 280 3.99 7.22 -23.59
C ALA A 280 5.19 8.06 -24.00
N ASP A 281 4.97 9.17 -24.74
CA ASP A 281 6.03 10.14 -25.05
C ASP A 281 6.70 10.65 -23.77
N GLY A 282 5.89 11.07 -22.78
CA GLY A 282 6.36 11.55 -21.49
C GLY A 282 7.15 10.51 -20.69
N ALA A 283 6.67 9.27 -20.60
CA ALA A 283 7.36 8.22 -19.86
C ALA A 283 8.65 7.76 -20.56
N ASN A 284 8.61 7.63 -21.89
CA ASN A 284 9.70 7.04 -22.67
C ASN A 284 10.96 7.90 -22.68
N VAL A 285 10.86 9.24 -22.61
CA VAL A 285 12.07 10.08 -22.52
C VAL A 285 12.84 9.83 -21.23
N LEU A 286 12.15 9.63 -20.10
CA LEU A 286 12.76 9.27 -18.82
C LEU A 286 13.26 7.81 -18.84
N ALA A 287 12.49 6.91 -19.45
CA ALA A 287 12.84 5.50 -19.55
C ALA A 287 14.15 5.30 -20.31
N ARG A 288 14.34 6.01 -21.42
CA ARG A 288 15.58 5.99 -22.22
C ARG A 288 16.77 6.56 -21.47
N ALA A 289 16.57 7.58 -20.63
CA ALA A 289 17.63 8.11 -19.77
C ALA A 289 18.09 7.09 -18.71
N LEU A 290 17.16 6.29 -18.16
CA LEU A 290 17.44 5.24 -17.17
C LEU A 290 17.98 3.93 -17.77
N ALA A 291 17.67 3.65 -19.04
CA ALA A 291 17.94 2.35 -19.68
C ALA A 291 19.41 1.89 -19.62
N PRO A 292 20.44 2.76 -19.82
CA PRO A 292 21.85 2.35 -19.72
C PRO A 292 22.26 1.81 -18.35
N PHE A 293 21.48 2.10 -17.32
CA PHE A 293 21.78 1.77 -15.92
C PHE A 293 20.81 0.73 -15.33
N GLY A 294 19.84 0.25 -16.12
CA GLY A 294 18.83 -0.71 -15.67
C GLY A 294 17.76 -0.14 -14.73
N GLY A 295 17.58 1.18 -14.71
CA GLY A 295 16.56 1.87 -13.92
C GLY A 295 15.14 1.72 -14.46
N THR A 296 14.14 1.98 -13.61
CA THR A 296 12.70 1.86 -13.94
C THR A 296 11.97 3.19 -13.78
N VAL A 297 11.04 3.51 -14.68
CA VAL A 297 10.08 4.61 -14.49
C VAL A 297 8.76 4.03 -13.98
N PHE A 298 8.35 4.39 -12.78
CA PHE A 298 6.99 4.19 -12.29
C PHE A 298 6.13 5.39 -12.70
N TRP A 299 5.37 5.24 -13.78
CA TRP A 299 4.48 6.28 -14.28
C TRP A 299 3.09 6.07 -13.67
N ARG A 300 2.59 7.01 -12.86
CA ARG A 300 1.31 6.83 -12.16
C ARG A 300 0.13 7.07 -13.11
N ALA A 301 -0.80 6.13 -13.15
CA ALA A 301 -2.05 6.20 -13.93
C ALA A 301 -3.19 6.93 -13.21
N PHE A 302 -2.90 7.64 -12.12
CA PHE A 302 -3.88 8.42 -11.38
C PHE A 302 -4.13 9.77 -12.09
N VAL A 303 -4.77 9.73 -13.25
CA VAL A 303 -5.05 10.88 -14.13
C VAL A 303 -6.55 10.98 -14.36
N TYR A 304 -7.12 12.16 -14.08
CA TYR A 304 -8.54 12.42 -14.24
C TYR A 304 -8.82 13.93 -14.32
N ASN A 305 -10.03 14.30 -14.74
CA ASN A 305 -10.48 15.68 -14.75
C ASN A 305 -10.83 16.18 -13.33
N HIS A 306 -9.85 16.77 -12.64
CA HIS A 306 -10.03 17.40 -11.32
C HIS A 306 -10.75 18.78 -11.36
N ARG A 307 -11.32 19.13 -12.52
CA ARG A 307 -12.13 20.33 -12.77
C ARG A 307 -13.48 19.99 -13.41
N GLN A 308 -14.00 18.80 -13.12
CA GLN A 308 -15.25 18.31 -13.67
C GLN A 308 -16.43 19.21 -13.23
N ASP A 309 -17.36 19.51 -14.14
CA ASP A 309 -18.62 20.14 -13.76
C ASP A 309 -19.55 19.08 -13.17
N TRP A 310 -19.98 19.24 -11.91
CA TRP A 310 -20.89 18.30 -11.24
C TRP A 310 -22.25 18.15 -11.96
N ARG A 311 -22.61 19.10 -12.82
CA ARG A 311 -23.82 19.04 -13.65
C ARG A 311 -23.66 18.07 -14.81
N ASP A 312 -22.44 17.84 -15.27
CA ASP A 312 -22.14 16.90 -16.34
C ASP A 312 -22.11 15.48 -15.80
N ARG A 313 -23.22 14.77 -16.00
CA ARG A 313 -23.38 13.35 -15.65
C ARG A 313 -22.86 12.40 -16.72
N SER A 314 -22.35 12.90 -17.85
CA SER A 314 -21.76 12.06 -18.90
C SER A 314 -20.27 11.81 -18.67
N THR A 315 -19.55 12.76 -18.06
CA THR A 315 -18.17 12.56 -17.62
C THR A 315 -18.13 11.70 -16.36
N ASP A 316 -17.27 10.68 -16.34
CA ASP A 316 -17.07 9.80 -15.18
C ASP A 316 -15.60 9.68 -14.83
N ARG A 317 -15.25 10.09 -13.61
CA ARG A 317 -13.89 9.96 -13.08
C ARG A 317 -13.41 8.50 -13.09
N ALA A 318 -14.29 7.53 -12.81
CA ALA A 318 -13.90 6.11 -12.74
C ALA A 318 -13.37 5.59 -14.08
N ARG A 319 -13.78 6.19 -15.20
CA ARG A 319 -13.34 5.80 -16.55
C ARG A 319 -11.96 6.32 -16.91
N ALA A 320 -11.49 7.38 -16.26
CA ALA A 320 -10.44 8.24 -16.77
C ALA A 320 -9.11 7.51 -17.00
N ALA A 321 -8.65 6.73 -16.02
CA ALA A 321 -7.40 5.99 -16.15
C ALA A 321 -7.44 5.00 -17.33
N HIS A 322 -8.55 4.29 -17.51
CA HIS A 322 -8.70 3.39 -18.66
C HIS A 322 -8.71 4.16 -19.98
N ASP A 323 -9.51 5.22 -20.09
CA ASP A 323 -9.65 5.98 -21.34
C ASP A 323 -8.34 6.69 -21.74
N HIS A 324 -7.50 7.09 -20.78
CA HIS A 324 -6.18 7.67 -21.04
C HIS A 324 -5.09 6.65 -21.42
N PHE A 325 -5.07 5.48 -20.77
CA PHE A 325 -3.92 4.57 -20.86
C PHE A 325 -4.15 3.31 -21.69
N ALA A 326 -5.37 2.77 -21.76
CA ALA A 326 -5.65 1.57 -22.57
C ALA A 326 -5.27 1.75 -24.06
N PRO A 327 -5.51 2.91 -24.71
CA PRO A 327 -5.05 3.14 -26.09
C PRO A 327 -3.53 3.14 -26.27
N LEU A 328 -2.76 3.29 -25.18
CA LEU A 328 -1.30 3.36 -25.17
C LEU A 328 -0.63 2.01 -24.87
N ASP A 329 -1.39 0.92 -24.73
CA ASP A 329 -0.82 -0.39 -24.46
C ASP A 329 0.20 -0.80 -25.55
N GLY A 330 1.42 -1.14 -25.12
CA GLY A 330 2.52 -1.51 -26.01
C GLY A 330 3.30 -0.33 -26.60
N SER A 331 2.93 0.92 -26.28
CA SER A 331 3.68 2.12 -26.69
C SER A 331 4.76 2.54 -25.69
N PHE A 332 4.76 1.95 -24.50
CA PHE A 332 5.73 2.22 -23.44
C PHE A 332 7.03 1.41 -23.62
N ASP A 333 8.17 2.04 -23.33
CA ASP A 333 9.48 1.39 -23.36
C ASP A 333 9.58 0.29 -22.27
N PRO A 334 10.40 -0.76 -22.45
CA PRO A 334 10.36 -1.98 -21.60
C PRO A 334 10.68 -1.79 -20.11
N ASN A 335 11.25 -0.65 -19.73
CA ASN A 335 11.56 -0.28 -18.34
C ASN A 335 10.60 0.80 -17.78
N VAL A 336 9.48 1.06 -18.46
CA VAL A 336 8.34 1.77 -17.87
C VAL A 336 7.42 0.76 -17.20
N VAL A 337 6.99 1.08 -15.99
CA VAL A 337 5.95 0.39 -15.24
C VAL A 337 4.82 1.39 -15.01
N LEU A 338 3.63 1.10 -15.53
CA LEU A 338 2.46 1.90 -15.22
C LEU A 338 1.95 1.51 -13.84
N GLN A 339 1.99 2.47 -12.91
CA GLN A 339 1.56 2.30 -11.53
C GLN A 339 0.08 2.71 -11.40
N VAL A 340 -0.80 1.75 -11.17
CA VAL A 340 -2.26 1.91 -11.22
C VAL A 340 -2.85 1.63 -9.84
N LYS A 341 -3.63 2.55 -9.29
CA LYS A 341 -4.41 2.29 -8.07
C LYS A 341 -5.31 1.07 -8.27
N ALA A 342 -5.42 0.24 -7.24
CA ALA A 342 -6.22 -0.98 -7.32
C ALA A 342 -7.70 -0.70 -7.68
N GLY A 343 -8.26 0.42 -7.22
CA GLY A 343 -9.57 0.92 -7.64
C GLY A 343 -9.47 2.19 -8.50
N PRO A 344 -10.50 2.48 -9.33
CA PRO A 344 -10.46 3.55 -10.33
C PRO A 344 -10.72 4.95 -9.77
N MET A 345 -11.11 5.08 -8.49
CA MET A 345 -11.45 6.36 -7.87
C MET A 345 -10.29 6.93 -7.06
N ASP A 346 -10.16 6.55 -5.79
CA ASP A 346 -9.15 7.11 -4.88
C ASP A 346 -9.06 6.38 -3.53
N PHE A 347 -8.68 5.10 -3.53
CA PHE A 347 -8.45 4.34 -2.29
C PHE A 347 -9.63 4.37 -1.29
N GLN A 348 -10.87 4.41 -1.79
CA GLN A 348 -12.06 4.37 -0.95
C GLN A 348 -12.16 3.04 -0.20
N VAL A 349 -13.00 3.01 0.84
CA VAL A 349 -13.18 1.84 1.71
C VAL A 349 -13.54 0.58 0.93
N ARG A 350 -14.31 0.74 -0.15
CA ARG A 350 -14.57 -0.29 -1.16
C ARG A 350 -14.63 0.35 -2.54
N GLU A 351 -13.96 -0.27 -3.49
CA GLU A 351 -14.01 0.06 -4.92
C GLU A 351 -13.99 -1.24 -5.73
N PRO A 352 -14.55 -1.26 -6.95
CA PRO A 352 -14.25 -2.32 -7.90
C PRO A 352 -12.78 -2.23 -8.34
N LEU A 353 -12.27 -3.27 -9.00
CA LEU A 353 -10.96 -3.22 -9.64
C LEU A 353 -10.90 -2.13 -10.71
N SER A 354 -9.77 -1.41 -10.80
CA SER A 354 -9.42 -0.55 -11.94
C SER A 354 -9.37 -1.35 -13.24
N PRO A 355 -10.28 -1.12 -14.22
CA PRO A 355 -10.36 -1.95 -15.44
C PRO A 355 -9.13 -1.81 -16.34
N VAL A 356 -8.38 -0.70 -16.25
CA VAL A 356 -7.13 -0.50 -17.00
C VAL A 356 -6.08 -1.58 -16.70
N ILE A 357 -6.14 -2.22 -15.52
CA ILE A 357 -5.26 -3.35 -15.16
C ILE A 357 -5.45 -4.53 -16.11
N ALA A 358 -6.68 -4.76 -16.59
CA ALA A 358 -7.01 -5.80 -17.55
C ALA A 358 -6.85 -5.35 -19.01
N ALA A 359 -6.69 -4.06 -19.27
CA ALA A 359 -6.70 -3.48 -20.62
C ALA A 359 -5.31 -3.32 -21.23
N MET A 360 -4.23 -3.70 -20.52
CA MET A 360 -2.85 -3.40 -20.93
C MET A 360 -1.91 -4.63 -20.91
N PRO A 361 -2.18 -5.68 -21.70
CA PRO A 361 -1.41 -6.92 -21.66
C PRO A 361 0.04 -6.80 -22.17
N ARG A 362 0.40 -5.71 -22.88
CA ARG A 362 1.74 -5.50 -23.45
C ARG A 362 2.56 -4.48 -22.67
N THR A 363 2.05 -4.00 -21.54
CA THR A 363 2.66 -2.97 -20.70
C THR A 363 2.90 -3.51 -19.30
N ARG A 364 4.02 -3.18 -18.67
CA ARG A 364 4.29 -3.60 -17.28
C ARG A 364 3.38 -2.82 -16.34
N LEU A 365 2.69 -3.52 -15.45
CA LEU A 365 1.76 -2.92 -14.50
C LEU A 365 2.21 -3.16 -13.06
N ALA A 366 2.20 -2.11 -12.26
CA ALA A 366 2.23 -2.25 -10.82
C ALA A 366 0.91 -1.80 -10.19
N VAL A 367 0.40 -2.59 -9.26
CA VAL A 367 -0.83 -2.27 -8.52
C VAL A 367 -0.45 -1.44 -7.31
N GLU A 368 -0.99 -0.22 -7.22
CA GLU A 368 -0.81 0.71 -6.10
C GLU A 368 -1.92 0.51 -5.07
N LEU A 369 -1.51 0.26 -3.83
CA LEU A 369 -2.35 0.17 -2.63
C LEU A 369 -2.07 1.37 -1.71
N GLN A 370 -2.85 1.53 -0.64
CA GLN A 370 -2.62 2.59 0.35
C GLN A 370 -2.54 1.97 1.75
N VAL A 371 -1.36 1.99 2.37
CA VAL A 371 -1.19 1.57 3.77
C VAL A 371 -1.63 2.70 4.71
N THR A 372 -1.31 3.95 4.37
CA THR A 372 -1.86 5.11 5.10
C THR A 372 -3.37 5.14 4.94
N GLN A 373 -4.09 5.39 6.02
CA GLN A 373 -5.53 5.15 6.07
C GLN A 373 -6.34 6.40 5.67
N GLU A 374 -6.06 7.03 4.53
CA GLU A 374 -6.68 8.32 4.17
C GLU A 374 -8.22 8.30 4.26
N TYR A 375 -8.83 7.32 3.60
CA TYR A 375 -10.29 7.11 3.60
C TYR A 375 -10.73 5.96 4.52
N THR A 376 -9.78 5.27 5.15
CA THR A 376 -10.01 4.10 6.02
C THR A 376 -9.71 4.40 7.49
N GLY A 377 -9.87 5.67 7.91
CA GLY A 377 -9.94 6.08 9.31
C GLY A 377 -8.70 6.74 9.88
N GLN A 378 -7.72 7.09 9.05
CA GLN A 378 -6.55 7.93 9.34
C GLN A 378 -5.72 7.48 10.54
N GLN A 379 -5.57 6.16 10.71
CA GLN A 379 -4.93 5.55 11.88
C GLN A 379 -5.54 6.01 13.23
N LYS A 380 -6.76 6.54 13.21
CA LYS A 380 -7.61 6.71 14.40
C LYS A 380 -8.55 5.53 14.58
N HIS A 381 -8.87 4.83 13.50
CA HIS A 381 -9.73 3.67 13.49
C HIS A 381 -8.90 2.41 13.23
N VAL A 382 -9.19 1.34 13.96
CA VAL A 382 -8.71 0.00 13.63
C VAL A 382 -9.34 -0.41 12.29
N CYS A 383 -8.50 -0.59 11.27
CA CYS A 383 -8.90 -1.06 9.95
C CYS A 383 -7.76 -1.92 9.38
N TYR A 384 -7.88 -3.23 9.55
CA TYR A 384 -6.94 -4.21 9.01
C TYR A 384 -7.23 -4.41 7.52
N LEU A 385 -6.33 -3.93 6.66
CA LEU A 385 -6.56 -3.76 5.21
C LEU A 385 -6.19 -4.99 4.38
N ASN A 386 -5.50 -5.98 4.96
CA ASN A 386 -5.07 -7.18 4.25
C ASN A 386 -6.22 -7.97 3.59
N PRO A 387 -7.42 -8.10 4.18
CA PRO A 387 -8.56 -8.69 3.49
C PRO A 387 -8.94 -7.96 2.20
N MET A 388 -9.04 -6.63 2.23
CA MET A 388 -9.32 -5.80 1.05
C MET A 388 -8.26 -5.98 -0.04
N TRP A 389 -6.98 -5.94 0.32
CA TRP A 389 -5.90 -6.13 -0.64
C TRP A 389 -5.88 -7.55 -1.20
N ARG A 390 -6.20 -8.55 -0.38
CA ARG A 390 -6.31 -9.93 -0.83
C ARG A 390 -7.44 -10.10 -1.84
N GLU A 391 -8.61 -9.50 -1.60
CA GLU A 391 -9.72 -9.47 -2.57
C GLU A 391 -9.26 -8.85 -3.90
N MET A 392 -8.62 -7.69 -3.86
CA MET A 392 -8.14 -6.99 -5.07
C MET A 392 -7.07 -7.79 -5.83
N LEU A 393 -6.07 -8.34 -5.13
CA LEU A 393 -4.98 -9.09 -5.74
C LEU A 393 -5.41 -10.46 -6.26
N ALA A 394 -6.41 -11.09 -5.63
CA ALA A 394 -6.97 -12.38 -6.04
C ALA A 394 -8.03 -12.26 -7.14
N PHE A 395 -8.56 -11.05 -7.39
CA PHE A 395 -9.59 -10.81 -8.38
C PHE A 395 -9.12 -11.26 -9.78
N ARG A 396 -10.01 -11.90 -10.54
CA ARG A 396 -9.72 -12.42 -11.88
C ARG A 396 -10.52 -11.65 -12.92
N PRO A 397 -9.91 -10.73 -13.67
CA PRO A 397 -10.65 -9.87 -14.59
C PRO A 397 -11.41 -10.63 -15.68
N TRP A 398 -10.91 -11.78 -16.12
CA TRP A 398 -11.56 -12.57 -17.19
C TRP A 398 -12.40 -13.75 -16.66
N GLY A 399 -12.61 -13.82 -15.33
CA GLY A 399 -13.42 -14.86 -14.69
C GLY A 399 -12.60 -16.04 -14.14
N GLU A 400 -13.31 -17.07 -13.69
CA GLU A 400 -12.71 -18.26 -13.09
C GLU A 400 -11.75 -19.00 -14.02
N GLY A 401 -10.65 -19.52 -13.48
CA GLY A 401 -9.60 -20.21 -14.26
C GLY A 401 -8.59 -19.28 -14.93
N GLU A 402 -8.90 -18.00 -15.11
CA GLU A 402 -8.02 -17.00 -15.72
C GLU A 402 -7.03 -16.38 -14.71
N PRO A 403 -5.97 -15.69 -15.17
CA PRO A 403 -5.01 -15.01 -14.31
C PRO A 403 -5.67 -14.00 -13.35
N ALA A 404 -5.20 -13.99 -12.11
CA ALA A 404 -5.58 -12.98 -11.13
C ALA A 404 -4.79 -11.68 -11.32
N VAL A 405 -5.22 -10.59 -10.70
CA VAL A 405 -4.51 -9.29 -10.67
C VAL A 405 -3.07 -9.44 -10.20
N ALA A 406 -2.83 -10.27 -9.18
CA ALA A 406 -1.47 -10.57 -8.73
C ALA A 406 -0.62 -11.28 -9.80
N ASP A 407 -1.22 -12.09 -10.68
CA ASP A 407 -0.52 -12.74 -11.78
C ASP A 407 -0.15 -11.73 -12.86
N ILE A 408 -1.05 -10.80 -13.19
CA ILE A 408 -0.78 -9.68 -14.12
C ILE A 408 0.38 -8.83 -13.58
N ALA A 409 0.28 -8.36 -12.33
CA ALA A 409 1.30 -7.56 -11.66
C ALA A 409 2.65 -8.28 -11.58
N GLY A 410 2.62 -9.58 -11.27
CA GLY A 410 3.81 -10.42 -11.14
C GLY A 410 4.42 -10.86 -12.47
N GLY A 411 3.80 -10.53 -13.61
CA GLY A 411 4.22 -10.95 -14.94
C GLY A 411 4.14 -12.46 -15.16
N ARG A 412 3.14 -13.09 -14.55
CA ARG A 412 2.84 -14.52 -14.73
C ARG A 412 1.83 -14.66 -15.87
N GLY A 413 2.07 -15.60 -16.78
CA GLY A 413 1.35 -15.70 -18.06
C GLY A 413 2.06 -14.91 -19.17
N ALA A 414 1.31 -14.24 -20.04
CA ALA A 414 1.85 -13.44 -21.14
C ALA A 414 2.15 -11.97 -20.77
N ALA A 415 1.79 -11.53 -19.56
CA ALA A 415 1.96 -10.15 -19.10
C ALA A 415 3.42 -9.87 -18.70
N PRO A 416 3.97 -8.69 -19.01
CA PRO A 416 5.30 -8.31 -18.55
C PRO A 416 5.27 -7.86 -17.08
N ALA A 417 6.26 -8.28 -16.28
CA ALA A 417 6.21 -8.12 -14.83
C ALA A 417 6.39 -6.68 -14.34
N GLY A 418 5.49 -6.16 -13.51
CA GLY A 418 5.65 -4.88 -12.81
C GLY A 418 5.83 -5.11 -11.31
N GLY A 419 4.73 -5.25 -10.57
CA GLY A 419 4.70 -5.72 -9.18
C GLY A 419 3.63 -5.02 -8.34
N VAL A 420 3.89 -4.79 -7.05
CA VAL A 420 2.96 -4.13 -6.15
C VAL A 420 3.66 -2.97 -5.43
N VAL A 421 2.97 -1.83 -5.37
CA VAL A 421 3.40 -0.60 -4.71
C VAL A 421 2.38 -0.26 -3.63
N ALA A 422 2.79 0.37 -2.54
CA ALA A 422 1.85 0.96 -1.61
C ALA A 422 2.32 2.29 -1.02
N VAL A 423 1.39 3.19 -0.73
CA VAL A 423 1.68 4.44 -0.01
C VAL A 423 1.92 4.14 1.47
N SER A 424 3.09 4.53 2.00
CA SER A 424 3.51 4.26 3.38
C SER A 424 2.61 4.91 4.42
N ASN A 425 2.43 4.25 5.58
CA ASN A 425 1.75 4.80 6.76
C ASN A 425 2.70 5.25 7.88
N VAL A 426 4.00 5.32 7.60
CA VAL A 426 5.03 5.58 8.60
C VAL A 426 5.34 7.07 8.75
N GLY A 427 5.51 7.50 10.00
CA GLY A 427 6.05 8.80 10.38
C GLY A 427 6.89 8.72 11.66
N ASP A 428 7.14 9.88 12.27
CA ASP A 428 7.99 10.02 13.45
C ASP A 428 7.29 9.78 14.81
N ASP A 429 6.04 9.31 14.83
CA ASP A 429 5.35 8.84 16.04
C ASP A 429 6.06 7.60 16.65
N PRO A 430 6.21 7.47 17.99
CA PRO A 430 6.88 6.34 18.63
C PRO A 430 6.46 4.93 18.16
N PHE A 431 5.22 4.75 17.69
CA PHE A 431 4.71 3.48 17.16
C PHE A 431 4.82 3.34 15.64
N TRP A 432 5.56 4.23 14.98
CA TRP A 432 5.76 4.34 13.53
C TRP A 432 4.52 4.75 12.75
N THR A 433 3.36 4.21 13.10
CA THR A 433 2.15 4.23 12.29
C THR A 433 1.00 5.00 12.96
N GLY A 434 1.28 5.70 14.07
CA GLY A 434 0.30 6.44 14.87
C GLY A 434 -0.57 5.51 15.73
N HIS A 435 -1.29 4.59 15.08
CA HIS A 435 -2.01 3.49 15.72
C HIS A 435 -1.09 2.28 15.89
N PRO A 436 -0.85 1.75 17.11
CA PRO A 436 -0.01 0.57 17.29
C PRO A 436 -0.44 -0.63 16.44
N LEU A 437 -1.74 -0.89 16.33
CA LEU A 437 -2.29 -1.95 15.48
C LEU A 437 -2.18 -1.71 13.95
N ALA A 438 -1.92 -0.48 13.49
CA ALA A 438 -1.70 -0.20 12.05
C ALA A 438 -0.32 -0.67 11.55
N GLN A 439 0.57 -1.07 12.46
CA GLN A 439 1.80 -1.80 12.10
C GLN A 439 1.48 -3.10 11.36
N ALA A 440 0.33 -3.74 11.64
CA ALA A 440 -0.12 -4.95 10.97
C ALA A 440 -0.38 -4.73 9.46
N ASN A 441 -0.81 -3.53 9.06
CA ASN A 441 -1.01 -3.19 7.64
C ASN A 441 0.33 -3.04 6.90
N LEU A 442 1.32 -2.40 7.52
CA LEU A 442 2.67 -2.28 6.95
C LEU A 442 3.34 -3.66 6.81
N PHE A 443 3.28 -4.46 7.88
CA PHE A 443 3.75 -5.85 7.86
C PHE A 443 3.03 -6.65 6.76
N GLY A 444 1.71 -6.54 6.76
CA GLY A 444 0.81 -7.24 5.86
C GLY A 444 1.05 -6.98 4.39
N PHE A 445 1.28 -5.71 4.02
CA PHE A 445 1.67 -5.32 2.68
C PHE A 445 2.90 -6.11 2.21
N GLY A 446 3.97 -6.13 3.00
CA GLY A 446 5.19 -6.87 2.64
C GLY A 446 4.94 -8.37 2.51
N ARG A 447 4.15 -8.97 3.41
CA ARG A 447 3.83 -10.41 3.35
C ARG A 447 3.01 -10.77 2.12
N LEU A 448 1.96 -10.01 1.80
CA LEU A 448 1.11 -10.26 0.63
C LEU A 448 1.84 -9.97 -0.69
N ALA A 449 2.71 -8.95 -0.73
CA ALA A 449 3.55 -8.69 -1.89
C ALA A 449 4.63 -9.77 -2.07
N TRP A 450 5.12 -10.37 -0.99
CA TRP A 450 6.02 -11.52 -1.03
C TRP A 450 5.31 -12.78 -1.53
N ASP A 451 4.18 -13.14 -0.94
CA ASP A 451 3.39 -14.31 -1.34
C ASP A 451 1.89 -13.98 -1.32
N ASP A 452 1.36 -13.65 -2.50
CA ASP A 452 -0.06 -13.31 -2.67
C ASP A 452 -1.01 -14.45 -2.29
N ARG A 453 -0.55 -15.68 -2.01
CA ARG A 453 -1.40 -16.81 -1.63
C ARG A 453 -1.70 -16.87 -0.13
N LEU A 454 -1.02 -16.07 0.69
CA LEU A 454 -1.26 -16.03 2.13
C LEU A 454 -2.69 -15.56 2.43
N THR A 455 -3.28 -16.11 3.48
CA THR A 455 -4.58 -15.60 3.97
C THR A 455 -4.33 -14.42 4.92
N PRO A 456 -5.25 -13.42 4.95
CA PRO A 456 -5.13 -12.29 5.87
C PRO A 456 -5.00 -12.71 7.34
N GLU A 457 -5.65 -13.79 7.74
CA GLU A 457 -5.62 -14.33 9.11
C GLU A 457 -4.23 -14.88 9.44
N ALA A 458 -3.62 -15.65 8.53
CA ALA A 458 -2.28 -16.19 8.71
C ALA A 458 -1.23 -15.06 8.81
N VAL A 459 -1.40 -13.99 8.02
CA VAL A 459 -0.54 -12.81 8.09
C VAL A 459 -0.72 -12.07 9.42
N LEU A 460 -1.96 -11.98 9.92
CA LEU A 460 -2.23 -11.37 11.21
C LEU A 460 -1.62 -12.20 12.35
N ASP A 461 -1.74 -13.53 12.27
CA ASP A 461 -1.16 -14.47 13.22
C ASP A 461 0.37 -14.34 13.32
N GLU A 462 1.05 -14.20 12.17
CA GLU A 462 2.50 -13.93 12.09
C GLU A 462 2.82 -12.62 12.82
N TRP A 463 2.12 -11.52 12.50
CA TRP A 463 2.38 -10.22 13.11
C TRP A 463 2.12 -10.21 14.62
N ILE A 464 1.00 -10.78 15.07
CA ILE A 464 0.65 -10.89 16.48
C ILE A 464 1.72 -11.68 17.21
N GLY A 465 2.12 -12.84 16.67
CA GLY A 465 3.11 -13.71 17.31
C GLY A 465 4.50 -13.08 17.48
N LEU A 466 4.86 -12.17 16.58
CA LEU A 466 6.11 -11.41 16.66
C LEU A 466 6.03 -10.20 17.61
N THR A 467 4.85 -9.59 17.73
CA THR A 467 4.67 -8.28 18.37
C THR A 467 4.18 -8.39 19.82
N PHE A 468 3.30 -9.35 20.10
CA PHE A 468 2.65 -9.50 21.41
C PHE A 468 2.83 -10.91 21.98
N PRO A 469 3.27 -11.03 23.25
CA PRO A 469 3.31 -12.32 23.93
C PRO A 469 1.91 -12.75 24.42
N GLY A 470 1.66 -14.06 24.47
CA GLY A 470 0.48 -14.65 25.15
C GLY A 470 -0.72 -14.96 24.25
N SER A 471 -1.42 -16.07 24.55
CA SER A 471 -2.57 -16.54 23.77
C SER A 471 -3.83 -15.68 23.96
N ALA A 472 -4.07 -15.17 25.17
CA ALA A 472 -5.23 -14.32 25.45
C ALA A 472 -5.20 -13.00 24.67
N VAL A 473 -4.01 -12.38 24.54
CA VAL A 473 -3.80 -11.17 23.72
C VAL A 473 -4.08 -11.48 22.24
N ARG A 474 -3.63 -12.64 21.75
CA ARG A 474 -3.92 -13.07 20.37
C ARG A 474 -5.42 -13.17 20.11
N GLU A 475 -6.17 -13.88 20.96
CA GLU A 475 -7.61 -14.05 20.80
C GLU A 475 -8.35 -12.71 20.79
N ALA A 476 -8.01 -11.81 21.71
CA ALA A 476 -8.62 -10.49 21.77
C ALA A 476 -8.24 -9.60 20.58
N LEU A 477 -7.01 -9.69 20.06
CA LEU A 477 -6.60 -8.98 18.86
C LEU A 477 -7.34 -9.48 17.62
N HIS A 478 -7.56 -10.79 17.48
CA HIS A 478 -8.43 -11.32 16.42
C HIS A 478 -9.85 -10.78 16.57
N GLU A 479 -10.43 -10.77 17.77
CA GLU A 479 -11.77 -10.22 17.99
C GLU A 479 -11.88 -8.73 17.60
N VAL A 480 -10.80 -7.95 17.77
CA VAL A 480 -10.75 -6.51 17.43
C VAL A 480 -10.39 -6.26 15.96
N MET A 481 -9.55 -7.10 15.35
CA MET A 481 -8.97 -6.82 14.04
C MET A 481 -9.60 -7.64 12.91
N ASP A 482 -10.07 -8.86 13.19
CA ASP A 482 -10.80 -9.67 12.22
C ASP A 482 -12.11 -8.97 11.88
N GLY A 483 -12.30 -8.64 10.59
CA GLY A 483 -13.47 -7.90 10.13
C GLY A 483 -13.48 -6.42 10.49
N SER A 484 -12.38 -5.84 10.98
CA SER A 484 -12.29 -4.40 11.28
C SER A 484 -12.48 -3.52 10.03
N TRP A 485 -12.01 -3.97 8.86
CA TRP A 485 -12.32 -3.30 7.59
C TRP A 485 -13.82 -3.30 7.27
N SER A 486 -14.48 -4.46 7.33
CA SER A 486 -15.94 -4.54 7.12
C SER A 486 -16.71 -3.75 8.19
N THR A 487 -16.20 -3.66 9.40
CA THR A 487 -16.77 -2.82 10.47
C THR A 487 -16.68 -1.35 10.11
N TYR A 488 -15.52 -0.88 9.64
CA TYR A 488 -15.35 0.48 9.14
C TYR A 488 -16.27 0.78 7.95
N GLU A 489 -16.38 -0.16 7.01
CA GLU A 489 -17.30 -0.06 5.87
C GLU A 489 -18.76 0.08 6.31
N ARG A 490 -19.21 -0.73 7.28
CA ARG A 490 -20.61 -0.73 7.75
C ARG A 490 -21.13 0.64 8.18
N TYR A 491 -20.32 1.43 8.88
CA TYR A 491 -20.72 2.76 9.34
C TYR A 491 -20.25 3.90 8.43
N THR A 492 -19.62 3.64 7.28
CA THR A 492 -19.20 4.71 6.36
C THR A 492 -20.01 4.69 5.06
N ALA A 493 -19.43 5.02 3.91
CA ALA A 493 -20.16 5.13 2.66
C ALA A 493 -20.75 3.75 2.24
N PRO A 494 -22.08 3.65 2.02
CA PRO A 494 -22.74 2.37 1.80
C PRO A 494 -22.56 1.82 0.39
N LEU A 495 -22.56 0.49 0.27
CA LEU A 495 -22.73 -0.25 -0.99
C LEU A 495 -21.78 0.22 -2.12
N GLY A 496 -20.54 0.56 -1.74
CA GLY A 496 -19.46 0.90 -2.66
C GLY A 496 -19.50 2.32 -3.25
N VAL A 497 -20.45 3.19 -2.85
CA VAL A 497 -20.58 4.53 -3.46
C VAL A 497 -19.37 5.44 -3.20
N GLY A 498 -18.66 5.20 -2.09
CA GLY A 498 -17.46 5.95 -1.70
C GLY A 498 -17.73 7.38 -1.20
N PHE A 499 -16.65 8.07 -0.87
CA PHE A 499 -16.61 9.45 -0.39
C PHE A 499 -17.43 9.65 0.88
N MET A 500 -18.46 10.52 0.84
CA MET A 500 -19.19 10.96 2.03
C MET A 500 -18.31 11.46 3.18
N VAL A 501 -17.09 11.93 2.87
CA VAL A 501 -16.10 12.42 3.84
C VAL A 501 -16.00 13.94 3.83
N ASN A 502 -15.51 14.51 4.93
CA ASN A 502 -15.19 15.94 4.99
C ASN A 502 -14.17 16.35 3.90
N PRO A 503 -14.46 17.40 3.12
CA PRO A 503 -13.53 17.90 2.12
C PRO A 503 -12.19 18.35 2.69
N GLY A 504 -11.13 18.20 1.89
CA GLY A 504 -9.77 18.55 2.27
C GLY A 504 -9.13 17.51 3.18
N ASN A 505 -9.60 17.37 4.43
CA ASN A 505 -8.95 16.49 5.40
C ASN A 505 -9.37 15.02 5.32
N HIS A 506 -10.51 14.71 4.68
CA HIS A 506 -11.06 13.36 4.45
C HIS A 506 -11.44 12.58 5.72
N TYR A 507 -11.56 13.23 6.88
CA TYR A 507 -11.88 12.57 8.16
C TYR A 507 -13.31 12.85 8.61
N GLY A 508 -14.07 11.78 8.88
CA GLY A 508 -15.43 11.87 9.41
C GLY A 508 -16.50 12.15 8.34
N PRO A 509 -17.78 12.05 8.71
CA PRO A 509 -18.90 12.12 7.77
C PRO A 509 -19.10 13.53 7.22
N SER A 510 -19.37 13.60 5.92
CA SER A 510 -19.93 14.75 5.21
C SER A 510 -20.56 14.22 3.91
N VAL A 511 -21.82 13.78 3.99
CA VAL A 511 -22.47 13.03 2.90
C VAL A 511 -22.39 13.81 1.58
N ASP A 512 -22.87 15.06 1.55
CA ASP A 512 -22.79 15.96 0.39
C ASP A 512 -21.43 16.69 0.25
N GLY A 513 -20.40 16.29 1.03
CA GLY A 513 -19.15 17.06 1.18
C GLY A 513 -18.51 17.41 -0.15
N TYR A 514 -18.47 16.45 -1.09
CA TYR A 514 -17.95 16.65 -2.44
C TYR A 514 -19.03 16.63 -3.55
N GLU A 515 -20.31 16.50 -3.21
CA GLU A 515 -21.40 16.25 -4.18
C GLU A 515 -21.56 17.38 -5.22
N TYR A 516 -21.23 18.62 -4.86
CA TYR A 516 -21.28 19.79 -5.75
C TYR A 516 -19.90 20.39 -6.03
N SER A 517 -18.84 19.61 -5.84
CA SER A 517 -17.45 19.99 -6.01
C SER A 517 -16.92 19.61 -7.41
N PRO A 518 -15.71 20.04 -7.82
CA PRO A 518 -15.21 19.77 -9.17
C PRO A 518 -14.44 18.44 -9.31
N TRP A 519 -14.51 17.55 -8.31
CA TRP A 519 -13.61 16.40 -8.20
C TRP A 519 -14.11 15.12 -8.89
N GLY A 520 -15.34 15.10 -9.43
CA GLY A 520 -15.92 13.93 -10.09
C GLY A 520 -16.34 12.82 -9.12
N THR A 521 -16.75 13.17 -7.90
CA THR A 521 -16.94 12.24 -6.76
C THR A 521 -18.36 12.37 -6.20
N TYR A 522 -19.34 11.98 -7.01
CA TYR A 522 -20.75 12.21 -6.74
C TYR A 522 -21.48 10.90 -6.43
N HIS A 523 -22.49 10.97 -5.57
CA HIS A 523 -23.38 9.85 -5.22
C HIS A 523 -24.82 10.05 -5.72
N PHE A 524 -25.17 11.26 -6.18
CA PHE A 524 -26.47 11.59 -6.79
C PHE A 524 -27.69 11.22 -5.94
N ALA A 525 -27.58 11.37 -4.61
CA ALA A 525 -28.69 11.10 -3.71
C ALA A 525 -29.77 12.17 -3.83
N ASP A 526 -30.98 11.75 -4.19
CA ASP A 526 -32.17 12.57 -4.23
C ASP A 526 -33.26 11.99 -3.30
N ARG A 527 -34.51 12.43 -3.47
CA ARG A 527 -35.62 11.99 -2.61
C ARG A 527 -36.13 10.58 -2.94
N ASP A 528 -35.79 10.06 -4.11
CA ASP A 528 -36.31 8.81 -4.65
C ASP A 528 -35.23 7.72 -4.69
N GLY A 529 -33.95 8.07 -4.86
CA GLY A 529 -32.84 7.12 -4.92
C GLY A 529 -31.44 7.70 -4.72
N VAL A 530 -30.44 6.83 -4.91
CA VAL A 530 -29.00 7.13 -4.76
C VAL A 530 -28.17 6.18 -5.64
N GLY A 531 -26.93 6.58 -5.95
CA GLY A 531 -25.93 5.78 -6.66
C GLY A 531 -25.51 6.41 -7.98
N VAL A 532 -24.57 5.80 -8.69
CA VAL A 532 -24.09 6.32 -9.97
C VAL A 532 -24.44 5.34 -11.07
N ASP A 533 -25.23 5.77 -12.06
CA ASP A 533 -25.50 4.93 -13.23
C ASP A 533 -24.26 4.84 -14.12
N ARG A 534 -23.54 3.73 -13.99
CA ARG A 534 -22.32 3.40 -14.75
C ARG A 534 -22.55 2.34 -15.83
N THR A 535 -23.80 1.97 -16.06
CA THR A 535 -24.21 1.00 -17.08
C THR A 535 -23.95 1.52 -18.49
N ARG A 536 -23.83 0.62 -19.47
CA ARG A 536 -23.76 0.99 -20.90
C ARG A 536 -25.12 1.40 -21.45
N ALA A 537 -26.19 0.81 -20.92
CA ALA A 537 -27.53 1.04 -21.41
C ALA A 537 -28.00 2.49 -21.21
N THR A 538 -27.76 3.05 -20.03
CA THR A 538 -28.31 4.36 -19.63
C THR A 538 -27.32 5.29 -18.94
N GLY A 539 -26.18 4.76 -18.49
CA GLY A 539 -25.20 5.48 -17.70
C GLY A 539 -23.96 5.95 -18.46
N THR A 540 -22.85 6.03 -17.73
CA THR A 540 -21.53 6.46 -18.23
C THR A 540 -20.81 5.39 -19.08
N GLY A 541 -21.37 4.17 -19.14
CA GLY A 541 -20.79 3.04 -19.85
C GLY A 541 -19.49 2.49 -19.26
N PHE A 542 -19.17 2.82 -18.01
CA PHE A 542 -17.95 2.34 -17.33
C PHE A 542 -17.92 0.82 -17.20
N THR A 543 -19.06 0.15 -16.99
CA THR A 543 -19.16 -1.32 -17.02
C THR A 543 -18.56 -1.93 -18.29
N GLY A 544 -18.65 -1.22 -19.42
CA GLY A 544 -18.08 -1.63 -20.71
C GLY A 544 -16.55 -1.69 -20.77
N GLN A 545 -15.84 -1.10 -19.80
CA GLN A 545 -14.38 -1.17 -19.69
C GLN A 545 -13.91 -2.50 -19.09
N PHE A 546 -14.79 -3.25 -18.42
CA PHE A 546 -14.44 -4.57 -17.92
C PHE A 546 -14.54 -5.62 -19.04
N PRO A 547 -13.68 -6.64 -19.02
CA PRO A 547 -13.92 -7.87 -19.77
C PRO A 547 -15.11 -8.66 -19.19
N ALA A 548 -15.69 -9.56 -20.01
CA ALA A 548 -16.64 -10.54 -19.52
C ALA A 548 -15.91 -11.53 -18.55
N PRO A 549 -16.58 -12.04 -17.51
CA PRO A 549 -18.02 -11.90 -17.22
C PRO A 549 -18.38 -10.61 -16.47
N TRP A 550 -17.41 -9.91 -15.85
CA TRP A 550 -17.69 -8.78 -14.96
C TRP A 550 -18.36 -7.60 -15.64
N ARG A 551 -18.08 -7.39 -16.93
CA ARG A 551 -18.83 -6.46 -17.79
C ARG A 551 -20.34 -6.64 -17.66
N ASP A 552 -20.80 -7.89 -17.66
CA ASP A 552 -22.22 -8.23 -17.71
C ASP A 552 -22.79 -8.38 -16.29
N VAL A 553 -21.99 -8.88 -15.34
CA VAL A 553 -22.35 -8.93 -13.90
C VAL A 553 -22.58 -7.53 -13.34
N TYR A 554 -21.66 -6.58 -13.61
CA TYR A 554 -21.83 -5.21 -13.11
C TYR A 554 -22.88 -4.41 -13.90
N GLU A 555 -23.18 -4.78 -15.15
CA GLU A 555 -24.21 -4.14 -15.97
C GLU A 555 -25.63 -4.43 -15.50
N SER A 556 -25.91 -5.61 -14.96
CA SER A 556 -27.25 -5.99 -14.51
C SER A 556 -27.44 -5.71 -13.03
N VAL A 557 -28.49 -4.95 -12.70
CA VAL A 557 -28.86 -4.65 -11.32
C VAL A 557 -29.21 -5.93 -10.54
N GLU A 558 -29.67 -6.97 -11.22
CA GLU A 558 -30.02 -8.28 -10.64
C GLU A 558 -28.82 -9.18 -10.32
N THR A 559 -27.64 -8.87 -10.86
CA THR A 559 -26.42 -9.68 -10.64
C THR A 559 -25.25 -8.90 -10.05
N CYS A 560 -25.33 -7.56 -10.05
CA CYS A 560 -24.35 -6.70 -9.42
C CYS A 560 -24.27 -7.00 -7.90
N PRO A 561 -23.09 -7.30 -7.34
CA PRO A 561 -22.96 -7.55 -5.91
C PRO A 561 -23.43 -6.37 -5.07
N ASP A 562 -24.13 -6.64 -3.97
CA ASP A 562 -24.71 -5.61 -3.10
C ASP A 562 -23.65 -4.58 -2.69
N GLU A 563 -22.47 -5.04 -2.31
CA GLU A 563 -21.36 -4.21 -1.84
C GLU A 563 -20.79 -3.23 -2.89
N LEU A 564 -21.15 -3.37 -4.17
CA LEU A 564 -20.77 -2.46 -5.25
C LEU A 564 -21.97 -1.86 -5.98
N LEU A 565 -23.21 -2.11 -5.52
CA LEU A 565 -24.42 -1.72 -6.22
C LEU A 565 -24.47 -0.22 -6.50
N LEU A 566 -24.21 0.62 -5.50
CA LEU A 566 -24.29 2.08 -5.65
C LEU A 566 -23.09 2.67 -6.40
N PHE A 567 -22.02 1.90 -6.56
CA PHE A 567 -20.96 2.24 -7.50
C PHE A 567 -21.45 2.10 -8.94
N PHE A 568 -22.22 1.07 -9.27
CA PHE A 568 -22.59 0.79 -10.67
C PHE A 568 -23.98 1.27 -11.10
N HIS A 569 -24.89 1.44 -10.15
CA HIS A 569 -26.30 1.72 -10.41
C HIS A 569 -26.80 2.89 -9.58
N HIS A 570 -27.64 3.74 -10.19
CA HIS A 570 -28.56 4.61 -9.45
C HIS A 570 -29.87 3.85 -9.26
N VAL A 571 -30.27 3.60 -8.01
CA VAL A 571 -31.44 2.78 -7.68
C VAL A 571 -32.36 3.49 -6.70
N PRO A 572 -33.69 3.21 -6.73
CA PRO A 572 -34.60 3.74 -5.74
C PRO A 572 -34.29 3.17 -4.34
N TYR A 573 -34.57 3.94 -3.30
CA TYR A 573 -34.36 3.50 -1.91
C TYR A 573 -35.07 2.19 -1.53
N GLY A 574 -36.18 1.88 -2.21
CA GLY A 574 -36.94 0.64 -2.04
C GLY A 574 -36.42 -0.57 -2.82
N HIS A 575 -35.34 -0.43 -3.60
CA HIS A 575 -34.71 -1.56 -4.29
C HIS A 575 -34.27 -2.62 -3.27
N VAL A 576 -34.59 -3.90 -3.54
CA VAL A 576 -34.30 -5.02 -2.64
C VAL A 576 -32.99 -5.66 -3.05
N LEU A 577 -32.02 -5.61 -2.15
CA LEU A 577 -30.70 -6.21 -2.25
C LEU A 577 -30.77 -7.74 -2.24
N HIS A 578 -29.68 -8.42 -2.61
CA HIS A 578 -29.55 -9.88 -2.49
C HIS A 578 -29.71 -10.36 -1.05
N SER A 579 -29.32 -9.53 -0.07
CA SER A 579 -29.59 -9.75 1.36
C SER A 579 -31.08 -9.78 1.75
N GLY A 580 -31.99 -9.39 0.86
CA GLY A 580 -33.43 -9.27 1.10
C GLY A 580 -33.87 -7.96 1.77
N LYS A 581 -32.93 -7.08 2.11
CA LYS A 581 -33.19 -5.74 2.66
C LYS A 581 -33.35 -4.72 1.54
N THR A 582 -34.15 -3.68 1.77
CA THR A 582 -34.12 -2.51 0.87
C THR A 582 -32.80 -1.76 1.03
N VAL A 583 -32.38 -1.01 0.00
CA VAL A 583 -31.19 -0.13 0.06
C VAL A 583 -31.24 0.76 1.30
N ILE A 584 -32.36 1.45 1.54
CA ILE A 584 -32.47 2.35 2.70
C ILE A 584 -32.40 1.63 4.04
N GLN A 585 -33.04 0.45 4.16
CA GLN A 585 -32.97 -0.32 5.40
C GLN A 585 -31.57 -0.90 5.64
N HIS A 586 -30.87 -1.31 4.58
CA HIS A 586 -29.48 -1.72 4.66
C HIS A 586 -28.60 -0.60 5.19
N ILE A 587 -28.73 0.62 4.64
CA ILE A 587 -28.00 1.80 5.12
C ILE A 587 -28.22 1.98 6.62
N TYR A 588 -29.47 2.02 7.09
CA TYR A 588 -29.72 2.15 8.53
C TYR A 588 -29.08 1.02 9.34
N ASP A 589 -29.30 -0.23 8.92
CA ASP A 589 -28.84 -1.41 9.64
C ASP A 589 -27.33 -1.47 9.80
N THR A 590 -26.56 -1.22 8.73
CA THR A 590 -25.10 -1.29 8.79
C THR A 590 -24.53 -0.18 9.66
N HIS A 591 -25.10 1.02 9.62
CA HIS A 591 -24.63 2.15 10.41
C HIS A 591 -24.85 1.91 11.92
N PHE A 592 -25.99 1.34 12.32
CA PHE A 592 -26.21 0.92 13.71
C PHE A 592 -25.26 -0.23 14.10
N ALA A 593 -25.21 -1.30 13.30
CA ALA A 593 -24.42 -2.49 13.61
C ALA A 593 -22.92 -2.19 13.65
N GLY A 594 -22.41 -1.33 12.77
CA GLY A 594 -21.01 -0.91 12.75
C GLY A 594 -20.63 -0.13 14.01
N CYS A 595 -21.51 0.76 14.50
CA CYS A 595 -21.28 1.48 15.75
C CYS A 595 -21.30 0.54 16.98
N GLU A 596 -22.23 -0.42 17.03
CA GLU A 596 -22.28 -1.43 18.09
C GLU A 596 -21.02 -2.30 18.12
N GLU A 597 -20.54 -2.68 16.94
CA GLU A 597 -19.33 -3.47 16.76
C GLU A 597 -18.08 -2.74 17.27
N VAL A 598 -17.94 -1.43 16.99
CA VAL A 598 -16.85 -0.61 17.56
C VAL A 598 -16.94 -0.56 19.09
N SER A 599 -18.15 -0.47 19.66
CA SER A 599 -18.33 -0.52 21.11
C SER A 599 -17.87 -1.85 21.70
N ARG A 600 -18.10 -2.97 20.98
CA ARG A 600 -17.60 -4.29 21.36
C ARG A 600 -16.08 -4.38 21.27
N MET A 601 -15.47 -3.85 20.22
CA MET A 601 -14.01 -3.76 20.08
C MET A 601 -13.37 -3.03 21.25
N ALA A 602 -13.91 -1.87 21.64
CA ALA A 602 -13.44 -1.11 22.80
C ALA A 602 -13.57 -1.91 24.11
N GLY A 603 -14.70 -2.60 24.31
CA GLY A 603 -14.92 -3.47 25.46
C GLY A 603 -13.96 -4.68 25.50
N THR A 604 -13.57 -5.19 24.34
CA THR A 604 -12.59 -6.28 24.22
C THR A 604 -11.17 -5.81 24.50
N TRP A 605 -10.76 -4.67 23.93
CA TRP A 605 -9.46 -4.09 24.23
C TRP A 605 -9.30 -3.76 25.72
N ALA A 606 -10.35 -3.23 26.36
CA ALA A 606 -10.33 -2.88 27.78
C ALA A 606 -9.98 -4.06 28.71
N ARG A 607 -10.22 -5.31 28.29
CA ARG A 607 -9.85 -6.52 29.06
C ARG A 607 -8.35 -6.79 29.08
N LEU A 608 -7.56 -6.20 28.17
CA LEU A 608 -6.13 -6.44 28.00
C LEU A 608 -5.24 -5.50 28.84
N LYS A 609 -5.80 -4.70 29.75
CA LYS A 609 -5.07 -3.65 30.49
C LYS A 609 -3.75 -4.12 31.12
N ASP A 610 -3.74 -5.34 31.63
CA ASP A 610 -2.59 -5.91 32.33
C ASP A 610 -1.81 -6.94 31.48
N ASP A 611 -2.25 -7.18 30.23
CA ASP A 611 -1.67 -8.19 29.32
C ASP A 611 -0.81 -7.59 28.20
N VAL A 612 -0.86 -6.27 27.98
CA VAL A 612 -0.04 -5.55 26.99
C VAL A 612 0.74 -4.40 27.65
N PRO A 613 1.83 -3.90 27.03
CA PRO A 613 2.56 -2.75 27.56
C PRO A 613 1.63 -1.54 27.76
N VAL A 614 1.83 -0.81 28.87
CA VAL A 614 0.92 0.28 29.28
C VAL A 614 0.80 1.37 28.21
N GLU A 615 1.88 1.71 27.53
CA GLU A 615 1.87 2.74 26.48
C GLU A 615 1.07 2.28 25.25
N VAL A 616 1.08 0.98 24.94
CA VAL A 616 0.25 0.39 23.88
C VAL A 616 -1.22 0.39 24.31
N PHE A 617 -1.49 -0.06 25.55
CA PHE A 617 -2.84 -0.09 26.10
C PHE A 617 -3.51 1.28 26.06
N GLU A 618 -2.83 2.30 26.58
CA GLU A 618 -3.35 3.66 26.65
C GLU A 618 -3.54 4.27 25.26
N ARG A 619 -2.59 4.08 24.34
CA ARG A 619 -2.70 4.62 22.98
C ARG A 619 -3.87 3.99 22.22
N VAL A 620 -4.00 2.67 22.23
CA VAL A 620 -5.09 1.98 21.51
C VAL A 620 -6.44 2.28 22.17
N THR A 621 -6.51 2.39 23.51
CA THR A 621 -7.73 2.79 24.22
C THR A 621 -8.22 4.17 23.74
N ALA A 622 -7.34 5.17 23.72
CA ALA A 622 -7.69 6.51 23.28
C ALA A 622 -8.15 6.57 21.81
N LEU A 623 -7.54 5.75 20.93
CA LEU A 623 -7.93 5.68 19.52
C LEU A 623 -9.25 4.93 19.34
N LEU A 624 -9.54 3.88 20.11
CA LEU A 624 -10.84 3.21 20.10
C LEU A 624 -11.97 4.10 20.63
N GLU A 625 -11.68 4.97 21.61
CA GLU A 625 -12.63 6.00 22.06
C GLU A 625 -12.93 7.01 20.95
N GLU A 626 -11.91 7.49 20.23
CA GLU A 626 -12.10 8.36 19.06
C GLU A 626 -12.85 7.65 17.92
N GLN A 627 -12.53 6.38 17.66
CA GLN A 627 -13.22 5.55 16.69
C GLN A 627 -14.69 5.39 17.04
N LEU A 628 -15.04 5.15 18.31
CA LEU A 628 -16.41 5.04 18.77
C LEU A 628 -17.16 6.36 18.63
N ARG A 629 -16.56 7.48 19.06
CA ARG A 629 -17.13 8.82 18.87
C ARG A 629 -17.41 9.09 17.39
N CYS A 630 -16.44 8.78 16.52
CA CYS A 630 -16.57 9.01 15.09
C CYS A 630 -17.60 8.07 14.43
N ALA A 631 -17.68 6.80 14.84
CA ALA A 631 -18.68 5.86 14.35
C ALA A 631 -20.11 6.28 14.74
N ILE A 632 -20.30 6.90 15.91
CA ILE A 632 -21.56 7.53 16.32
C ILE A 632 -21.92 8.69 15.38
N GLU A 633 -20.98 9.59 15.09
CA GLU A 633 -21.20 10.71 14.17
C GLU A 633 -21.56 10.23 12.77
N TRP A 634 -20.82 9.26 12.25
CA TRP A 634 -21.10 8.65 10.95
C TRP A 634 -22.49 8.03 10.91
N ARG A 635 -22.84 7.19 11.89
CA ARG A 635 -24.16 6.58 12.00
C ARG A 635 -25.27 7.62 12.00
N ASP A 636 -25.16 8.61 12.86
CA ASP A 636 -26.24 9.58 13.07
C ASP A 636 -26.39 10.51 11.87
N GLN A 637 -25.29 11.01 11.29
CA GLN A 637 -25.34 11.91 10.15
C GLN A 637 -25.81 11.21 8.87
N VAL A 638 -25.30 10.01 8.57
CA VAL A 638 -25.72 9.27 7.37
C VAL A 638 -27.17 8.82 7.48
N ASN A 639 -27.58 8.24 8.61
CA ASN A 639 -28.98 7.83 8.80
C ASN A 639 -29.94 9.03 8.73
N THR A 640 -29.58 10.15 9.35
CA THR A 640 -30.39 11.38 9.31
C THR A 640 -30.47 11.96 7.90
N TYR A 641 -29.35 11.97 7.16
CA TYR A 641 -29.33 12.43 5.77
C TYR A 641 -30.28 11.61 4.91
N PHE A 642 -30.15 10.29 4.93
CA PHE A 642 -30.96 9.41 4.09
C PHE A 642 -32.43 9.34 4.54
N TRP A 643 -32.73 9.51 5.83
CA TRP A 643 -34.10 9.69 6.31
C TRP A 643 -34.73 10.98 5.78
N ARG A 644 -34.01 12.11 5.86
CA ARG A 644 -34.50 13.41 5.35
C ARG A 644 -34.73 13.41 3.85
N LYS A 645 -33.93 12.65 3.09
CA LYS A 645 -34.08 12.48 1.64
C LYS A 645 -35.23 11.53 1.30
N SER A 646 -35.19 10.31 1.81
CA SER A 646 -36.10 9.22 1.41
C SER A 646 -37.49 9.32 2.04
N GLY A 647 -37.60 9.86 3.26
CA GLY A 647 -38.84 9.80 4.05
C GLY A 647 -39.26 8.38 4.45
N VAL A 648 -38.38 7.38 4.34
CA VAL A 648 -38.66 5.97 4.69
C VAL A 648 -38.18 5.65 6.12
N PRO A 649 -39.08 5.30 7.06
CA PRO A 649 -38.72 5.14 8.47
C PRO A 649 -37.93 3.86 8.68
N ASP A 650 -37.06 3.85 9.69
CA ASP A 650 -36.35 2.64 10.11
C ASP A 650 -37.34 1.55 10.55
N ALA A 651 -37.24 0.36 9.95
CA ALA A 651 -38.13 -0.77 10.24
C ALA A 651 -38.02 -1.26 11.69
N HIS A 652 -36.90 -1.01 12.37
CA HIS A 652 -36.66 -1.38 13.75
C HIS A 652 -37.05 -0.29 14.76
N GLY A 653 -37.48 0.89 14.30
CA GLY A 653 -37.84 2.01 15.17
C GLY A 653 -36.69 2.56 16.00
N ARG A 654 -35.43 2.36 15.58
CA ARG A 654 -34.26 2.92 16.25
C ARG A 654 -34.21 4.43 16.06
N ARG A 655 -33.46 5.11 16.92
CA ARG A 655 -33.39 6.56 16.94
C ARG A 655 -32.61 7.10 15.74
N ILE A 656 -33.31 7.80 14.85
CA ILE A 656 -32.74 8.69 13.81
C ILE A 656 -33.13 10.13 14.19
N TYR A 657 -32.21 11.09 14.07
CA TYR A 657 -32.35 12.45 14.63
C TYR A 657 -33.02 13.49 13.73
#